data_AF-A0A345V9Y5-F1
#
_entry.id   AF-A0A345V9Y5-F1
#
_cell.length_a   1.000
_cell.length_b   1.000
_cell.length_c   1.000
_cell.angle_alpha   90.00
_cell.angle_beta   90.00
_cell.angle_gamma   90.00
#
_symmetry.space_group_name_H-M   'P 1'
#
loop_
_entity.id
_entity.type
_entity.pdbx_description
1 polymer ?
#
loop_
_entity_poly.entity_id
_entity_poly.type
_entity_poly.pdbx_seq_one_letter_code
_entity_poly.pdbx_strand_id
1 'polypeptide(L)'
;MAGWGKLCRPLDSVWPGAQEVSCPVASSVLRPPRRSLFRPFLLALAVLALLLTGVVPGHTAPGVTTLHVFLAAGQSNMSGRGLPLDGAVDVADPRIFQYGAKVRTFRPATVPLDMHDSPSGLSPATTMAREYLKTQPADVGVLIIPAAHGDTGFTSAAQTLTWSVGAASAPEFDLPALAVKQTLAGIAAARAAGYTVELKGILWHQGEKNSLTSAAVYSAGLDEAIAYFRRQLSAPKLPFVVGRMTPEGIAARPGRPNVDKVHYQTPGRVAYTGFAPSLACALNPNDTTHFARAGVEYLGRSYLAGYRQALANTKATSGPTPALTVPDCSGRAMPTDPKRFLDTRIRPGRVAAGGSVTFRVAGARGLPADISAVALNLTVTSAKSFGFITAYAAGTDKPGTSNLNYVAGQTVSNLAVVPVGADGRVTLSNTSSGTVHLIADVSAYFQSGTAAAPGTLDAVAPKRLLDTRSSSGSVAGGRSVTFQVGGTSGIPVDASAVVLNVTSAAATSFGFLTAYAAGTAKPNASSVNYTAGQTVPNLVVVPLGRGGKVTVANTSPGSTEVIADVAGYFLSGKPAQTGALGALAPTRFLDTRSSPGSVAAGASATFHVRGVKGIPTNVSAVVVNLTVTEPRSHGFLTAFASGSATPNASNLSYSRGQTLANLAVVPVGPDGNVKITNTSGGSVQIVADVAGYFRG
;
A
#
# COMPACT_ATOMS: atom_id res chain seq x y z
N MET A 1 -38.92 45.72 25.82
CA MET A 1 -37.97 46.69 26.42
C MET A 1 -36.75 46.71 25.50
N ALA A 2 -36.63 47.57 24.49
CA ALA A 2 -36.55 49.04 24.50
C ALA A 2 -35.40 49.58 25.36
N GLY A 3 -34.25 49.89 24.72
CA GLY A 3 -33.67 51.24 24.77
C GLY A 3 -32.15 51.36 24.54
N TRP A 4 -31.73 52.02 23.46
CA TRP A 4 -31.33 53.47 23.34
C TRP A 4 -29.91 53.72 23.90
N GLY A 5 -28.90 54.32 23.27
CA GLY A 5 -28.68 55.00 21.98
C GLY A 5 -27.47 55.97 22.10
N LYS A 6 -27.01 56.51 20.95
CA LYS A 6 -26.04 57.63 20.69
C LYS A 6 -24.53 57.28 20.66
N LEU A 7 -23.77 57.43 19.56
CA LEU A 7 -23.45 58.53 18.60
C LEU A 7 -22.07 59.18 18.90
N CYS A 8 -21.06 58.95 18.05
CA CYS A 8 -20.41 59.97 17.19
C CYS A 8 -19.17 59.42 16.42
N ARG A 9 -19.06 59.90 15.17
CA ARG A 9 -18.05 59.73 14.09
C ARG A 9 -16.70 60.43 14.40
N PRO A 10 -15.61 60.42 13.56
CA PRO A 10 -15.57 60.30 12.07
C PRO A 10 -14.36 59.47 11.53
N LEU A 11 -13.92 59.38 10.25
CA LEU A 11 -13.94 60.22 9.03
C LEU A 11 -13.63 59.33 7.79
N ASP A 12 -14.39 59.58 6.72
CA ASP A 12 -14.31 59.33 5.27
C ASP A 12 -13.08 58.69 4.56
N SER A 13 -13.35 57.86 3.54
CA SER A 13 -13.23 58.28 2.12
C SER A 13 -13.52 57.15 1.11
N VAL A 14 -14.61 57.32 0.36
CA VAL A 14 -14.93 56.72 -0.94
C VAL A 14 -15.03 57.90 -1.90
N TRP A 15 -14.51 57.81 -3.13
CA TRP A 15 -15.02 58.60 -4.26
C TRP A 15 -14.85 57.87 -5.60
N PRO A 16 -15.93 57.75 -6.39
CA PRO A 16 -15.91 57.63 -7.84
C PRO A 16 -16.38 58.93 -8.52
N GLY A 17 -16.13 59.05 -9.84
CA GLY A 17 -17.00 59.76 -10.76
C GLY A 17 -16.41 60.97 -11.50
N ALA A 18 -16.59 60.96 -12.82
CA ALA A 18 -16.84 62.17 -13.61
C ALA A 18 -17.90 61.87 -14.67
N GLN A 19 -18.96 62.68 -14.60
CA GLN A 19 -20.14 62.89 -15.46
C GLN A 19 -19.79 63.26 -16.92
N GLU A 20 -20.69 63.42 -17.90
CA GLU A 20 -22.06 62.98 -18.26
C GLU A 20 -22.37 63.75 -19.59
N VAL A 21 -23.46 63.38 -20.27
CA VAL A 21 -24.32 64.20 -21.15
C VAL A 21 -24.20 64.08 -22.70
N SER A 22 -25.39 63.75 -23.25
CA SER A 22 -26.03 64.08 -24.55
C SER A 22 -25.82 63.22 -25.80
N CYS A 23 -26.95 62.69 -26.30
CA CYS A 23 -27.17 62.26 -27.69
C CYS A 23 -27.77 63.41 -28.51
N PRO A 24 -27.52 63.42 -29.84
CA PRO A 24 -28.67 63.34 -30.76
C PRO A 24 -28.45 62.43 -31.98
N VAL A 25 -29.57 62.06 -32.57
CA VAL A 25 -29.77 61.18 -33.74
C VAL A 25 -29.39 61.88 -35.06
N ALA A 26 -28.76 61.18 -36.00
CA ALA A 26 -28.82 61.50 -37.43
C ALA A 26 -28.59 60.27 -38.33
N SER A 27 -29.20 60.34 -39.51
CA SER A 27 -29.63 59.29 -40.43
C SER A 27 -28.64 58.89 -41.55
N SER A 28 -28.87 57.68 -42.07
CA SER A 28 -28.78 57.21 -43.48
C SER A 28 -27.46 57.31 -44.29
N VAL A 29 -27.04 56.16 -44.86
CA VAL A 29 -27.01 55.83 -46.31
C VAL A 29 -25.99 54.69 -46.58
N LEU A 30 -26.45 53.68 -47.34
CA LEU A 30 -25.74 52.47 -47.80
C LEU A 30 -24.67 52.72 -48.87
N ARG A 31 -23.52 52.03 -48.78
CA ARG A 31 -22.74 51.49 -49.93
C ARG A 31 -22.04 50.17 -49.55
N PRO A 32 -21.86 49.21 -50.48
CA PRO A 32 -21.59 47.79 -50.16
C PRO A 32 -20.08 47.47 -50.07
N PRO A 33 -19.65 46.47 -49.27
CA PRO A 33 -18.28 45.99 -49.34
C PRO A 33 -18.10 44.91 -50.42
N ARG A 34 -16.95 45.02 -51.08
CA ARG A 34 -16.43 44.12 -52.12
C ARG A 34 -16.20 42.71 -51.58
N ARG A 35 -16.34 41.75 -52.50
CA ARG A 35 -16.05 40.31 -52.38
C ARG A 35 -14.64 40.03 -51.79
N SER A 36 -14.54 39.55 -50.56
CA SER A 36 -13.38 38.73 -50.12
C SER A 36 -13.55 37.88 -48.83
N LEU A 37 -14.72 37.87 -48.18
CA LEU A 37 -14.86 37.28 -46.83
C LEU A 37 -15.21 35.78 -46.74
N PHE A 38 -15.30 35.05 -47.87
CA PHE A 38 -15.82 33.67 -47.84
C PHE A 38 -14.83 32.58 -47.37
N ARG A 39 -13.52 32.85 -47.34
CA ARG A 39 -12.52 31.86 -46.86
C ARG A 39 -12.29 31.82 -45.34
N PRO A 40 -12.20 32.96 -44.61
CA PRO A 40 -12.03 32.90 -43.15
C PRO A 40 -13.30 32.47 -42.41
N PHE A 41 -14.48 32.67 -42.99
CA PHE A 41 -15.76 32.28 -42.37
C PHE A 41 -16.01 30.75 -42.41
N LEU A 42 -15.55 30.06 -43.47
CA LEU A 42 -15.61 28.60 -43.56
C LEU A 42 -14.59 27.91 -42.63
N LEU A 43 -13.40 28.49 -42.41
CA LEU A 43 -12.47 28.01 -41.39
C LEU A 43 -13.00 28.24 -39.98
N ALA A 44 -13.64 29.38 -39.71
CA ALA A 44 -14.25 29.67 -38.41
C ALA A 44 -15.43 28.73 -38.11
N LEU A 45 -16.26 28.39 -39.11
CA LEU A 45 -17.32 27.38 -38.94
C LEU A 45 -16.77 25.96 -38.75
N ALA A 46 -15.66 25.59 -39.40
CA ALA A 46 -15.02 24.29 -39.17
C ALA A 46 -14.39 24.18 -37.77
N VAL A 47 -13.77 25.26 -37.27
CA VAL A 47 -13.20 25.32 -35.91
C VAL A 47 -14.31 25.37 -34.84
N LEU A 48 -15.42 26.06 -35.10
CA LEU A 48 -16.58 26.06 -34.19
C LEU A 48 -17.34 24.72 -34.20
N ALA A 49 -17.39 24.02 -35.34
CA ALA A 49 -17.90 22.65 -35.43
C ALA A 49 -16.99 21.64 -34.72
N LEU A 50 -15.67 21.82 -34.71
CA LEU A 50 -14.75 21.02 -33.90
C LEU A 50 -14.89 21.31 -32.38
N LEU A 51 -15.17 22.56 -31.99
CA LEU A 51 -15.40 22.92 -30.59
C LEU A 51 -16.74 22.41 -30.01
N LEU A 52 -17.71 22.07 -30.87
CA LEU A 52 -19.00 21.47 -30.49
C LEU A 52 -18.98 19.93 -30.46
N THR A 53 -17.84 19.28 -30.77
CA THR A 53 -17.70 17.81 -30.75
C THR A 53 -16.88 17.26 -29.56
N GLY A 54 -16.44 18.12 -28.63
CA GLY A 54 -15.83 17.66 -27.38
C GLY A 54 -14.49 16.92 -27.52
N VAL A 55 -13.81 17.03 -28.66
CA VAL A 55 -12.46 16.47 -28.84
C VAL A 55 -11.44 17.59 -28.67
N VAL A 56 -10.78 17.63 -27.51
CA VAL A 56 -9.54 18.39 -27.33
C VAL A 56 -8.40 17.57 -27.96
N PRO A 57 -7.66 18.06 -28.96
CA PRO A 57 -6.47 17.38 -29.43
C PRO A 57 -5.32 17.68 -28.47
N GLY A 58 -4.79 16.64 -27.83
CA GLY A 58 -3.63 16.74 -26.94
C GLY A 58 -3.34 15.41 -26.27
N HIS A 59 -2.62 14.55 -26.98
CA HIS A 59 -2.10 13.26 -26.53
C HIS A 59 -1.53 13.35 -25.10
N THR A 60 -2.12 12.63 -24.14
CA THR A 60 -1.66 12.63 -22.73
C THR A 60 -0.93 11.37 -22.30
N ALA A 61 -0.61 10.47 -23.24
CA ALA A 61 0.37 9.42 -23.01
C ALA A 61 1.14 9.13 -24.30
N PRO A 62 2.39 9.62 -24.45
CA PRO A 62 3.22 9.27 -25.60
C PRO A 62 3.28 7.75 -25.75
N GLY A 63 2.86 7.24 -26.91
CA GLY A 63 2.96 5.83 -27.28
C GLY A 63 1.73 4.96 -27.04
N VAL A 64 0.66 5.43 -26.37
CA VAL A 64 -0.58 4.64 -26.22
C VAL A 64 -1.44 4.73 -27.48
N THR A 65 -1.79 3.59 -28.07
CA THR A 65 -2.59 3.48 -29.31
C THR A 65 -3.88 2.67 -29.12
N THR A 66 -3.90 1.79 -28.11
CA THR A 66 -5.02 0.88 -27.84
C THR A 66 -5.55 1.09 -26.43
N LEU A 67 -6.87 1.16 -26.26
CA LEU A 67 -7.55 1.26 -24.98
C LEU A 67 -8.40 0.04 -24.69
N HIS A 68 -8.11 -0.59 -23.56
CA HIS A 68 -8.92 -1.65 -22.98
C HIS A 68 -9.95 -1.04 -22.02
N VAL A 69 -11.24 -1.28 -22.27
CA VAL A 69 -12.34 -0.64 -21.53
C VAL A 69 -12.86 -1.55 -20.41
N PHE A 70 -13.00 -0.98 -19.22
CA PHE A 70 -13.65 -1.64 -18.08
C PHE A 70 -14.77 -0.76 -17.52
N LEU A 71 -15.97 -1.33 -17.41
CA LEU A 71 -17.10 -0.70 -16.72
C LEU A 71 -16.99 -0.93 -15.22
N ALA A 72 -17.06 0.13 -14.43
CA ALA A 72 -17.02 0.08 -12.97
C ALA A 72 -18.41 0.41 -12.40
N ALA A 73 -19.19 -0.62 -12.07
CA ALA A 73 -20.61 -0.52 -11.69
C ALA A 73 -20.88 -1.04 -10.27
N GLY A 74 -22.02 -0.63 -9.70
CA GLY A 74 -22.46 -1.00 -8.35
C GLY A 74 -22.60 0.22 -7.44
N GLN A 75 -22.09 0.15 -6.21
CA GLN A 75 -22.34 1.16 -5.18
C GLN A 75 -21.06 1.78 -4.57
N SER A 76 -21.17 2.32 -3.35
CA SER A 76 -20.16 3.17 -2.69
C SER A 76 -18.75 2.57 -2.68
N ASN A 77 -18.59 1.27 -2.45
CA ASN A 77 -17.26 0.64 -2.47
C ASN A 77 -16.65 0.52 -3.87
N MET A 78 -17.45 0.42 -4.96
CA MET A 78 -16.94 0.58 -6.33
C MET A 78 -16.63 2.04 -6.64
N SER A 79 -17.52 2.95 -6.21
CA SER A 79 -17.34 4.40 -6.39
C SER A 79 -16.00 4.87 -5.82
N GLY A 80 -15.62 4.36 -4.66
CA GLY A 80 -14.31 4.55 -4.06
C GLY A 80 -14.41 5.25 -2.72
N ARG A 81 -13.92 4.56 -1.69
CA ARG A 81 -13.90 5.03 -0.30
C ARG A 81 -12.56 4.83 0.39
N GLY A 82 -11.54 4.35 -0.34
CA GLY A 82 -10.19 4.18 0.19
C GLY A 82 -9.55 5.55 0.40
N LEU A 83 -9.54 6.04 1.64
CA LEU A 83 -9.13 7.41 1.94
C LEU A 83 -7.71 7.74 1.44
N PRO A 84 -7.45 8.99 1.01
CA PRO A 84 -6.13 9.42 0.56
C PRO A 84 -5.06 9.29 1.65
N LEU A 85 -3.81 9.14 1.23
CA LEU A 85 -2.66 9.10 2.14
C LEU A 85 -2.29 10.53 2.51
N ASP A 86 -2.29 10.87 3.81
CA ASP A 86 -1.96 12.23 4.28
C ASP A 86 -2.84 13.35 3.67
N GLY A 87 -4.06 13.01 3.23
CA GLY A 87 -4.93 13.92 2.50
C GLY A 87 -4.49 14.20 1.05
N ALA A 88 -3.33 13.70 0.63
CA ALA A 88 -2.85 13.80 -0.74
C ALA A 88 -3.49 12.72 -1.61
N VAL A 89 -4.11 13.16 -2.71
CA VAL A 89 -4.66 12.28 -3.73
C VAL A 89 -3.55 11.55 -4.49
N ASP A 90 -3.84 10.33 -4.95
CA ASP A 90 -2.87 9.57 -5.73
C ASP A 90 -2.54 10.28 -7.05
N VAL A 91 -1.27 10.15 -7.45
CA VAL A 91 -0.82 10.60 -8.76
C VAL A 91 -1.57 9.82 -9.86
N ALA A 92 -2.01 10.54 -10.88
CA ALA A 92 -2.62 9.95 -12.07
C ALA A 92 -1.60 9.06 -12.81
N ASP A 93 -2.06 7.92 -13.31
CA ASP A 93 -1.25 7.10 -14.21
C ASP A 93 -1.49 7.58 -15.65
N PRO A 94 -0.44 7.93 -16.42
CA PRO A 94 -0.62 8.44 -17.77
C PRO A 94 -1.35 7.45 -18.70
N ARG A 95 -1.27 6.14 -18.45
CA ARG A 95 -1.91 5.10 -19.28
C ARG A 95 -3.36 4.80 -18.88
N ILE A 96 -3.92 5.49 -17.88
CA ILE A 96 -5.28 5.27 -17.41
C ILE A 96 -6.14 6.50 -17.69
N PHE A 97 -7.24 6.27 -18.41
CA PHE A 97 -8.24 7.25 -18.81
C PHE A 97 -9.58 6.95 -18.15
N GLN A 98 -10.46 7.94 -18.12
CA GLN A 98 -11.85 7.79 -17.71
C GLN A 98 -12.80 8.49 -18.67
N TYR A 99 -14.03 7.99 -18.76
CA TYR A 99 -15.16 8.74 -19.30
C TYR A 99 -16.13 9.05 -18.15
N GLY A 100 -15.99 10.26 -17.60
CA GLY A 100 -16.59 10.65 -16.33
C GLY A 100 -18.12 10.60 -16.31
N ALA A 101 -18.69 10.33 -15.13
CA ALA A 101 -20.12 10.26 -14.89
C ALA A 101 -20.77 11.65 -14.83
N LYS A 102 -20.16 12.58 -14.09
CA LYS A 102 -20.66 13.97 -13.97
C LYS A 102 -20.15 14.82 -15.12
N VAL A 103 -18.85 14.73 -15.40
CA VAL A 103 -18.22 15.41 -16.53
C VAL A 103 -18.05 14.39 -17.65
N ARG A 104 -19.05 14.36 -18.55
CA ARG A 104 -19.21 13.42 -19.68
C ARG A 104 -18.15 13.61 -20.78
N THR A 105 -16.88 13.49 -20.42
CA THR A 105 -15.72 13.73 -21.28
C THR A 105 -14.69 12.63 -21.12
N PHE A 106 -14.03 12.28 -22.21
CA PHE A 106 -12.85 11.40 -22.20
C PHE A 106 -11.63 12.20 -21.76
N ARG A 107 -10.94 11.75 -20.71
CA ARG A 107 -9.79 12.44 -20.11
C ARG A 107 -8.90 11.49 -19.29
N PRO A 108 -7.68 11.90 -18.89
CA PRO A 108 -6.90 11.14 -17.91
C PRO A 108 -7.70 10.83 -16.63
N ALA A 109 -7.51 9.62 -16.09
CA ALA A 109 -8.15 9.22 -14.86
C ALA A 109 -7.53 9.91 -13.65
N THR A 110 -8.39 10.33 -12.72
CA THR A 110 -8.00 10.95 -11.45
C THR A 110 -8.31 10.02 -10.29
N VAL A 111 -7.76 10.31 -9.11
CA VAL A 111 -8.23 9.76 -7.84
C VAL A 111 -8.76 10.90 -6.99
N PRO A 112 -10.06 10.89 -6.60
CA PRO A 112 -11.07 9.89 -6.95
C PRO A 112 -11.47 9.93 -8.44
N LEU A 113 -12.11 8.84 -8.91
CA LEU A 113 -12.74 8.79 -10.24
C LEU A 113 -14.00 9.68 -10.27
N ASP A 114 -14.39 10.15 -11.45
CA ASP A 114 -15.63 10.92 -11.64
C ASP A 114 -16.85 9.99 -11.67
N MET A 115 -17.33 9.61 -10.49
CA MET A 115 -18.50 8.75 -10.25
C MET A 115 -19.81 9.56 -10.13
N HIS A 116 -20.96 8.88 -10.23
CA HIS A 116 -22.27 9.53 -10.12
C HIS A 116 -22.52 10.12 -8.73
N ASP A 117 -22.01 9.48 -7.68
CA ASP A 117 -22.06 9.96 -6.30
C ASP A 117 -20.81 10.77 -5.93
N SER A 118 -20.55 10.96 -4.64
CA SER A 118 -19.39 11.68 -4.12
C SER A 118 -18.35 10.70 -3.55
N PRO A 119 -17.38 10.23 -4.36
CA PRO A 119 -16.31 9.37 -3.88
C PRO A 119 -15.36 10.12 -2.94
N SER A 120 -14.90 9.43 -1.90
CA SER A 120 -13.97 9.99 -0.91
C SER A 120 -12.51 9.57 -1.13
N GLY A 121 -12.23 8.71 -2.12
CA GLY A 121 -10.87 8.29 -2.41
C GLY A 121 -10.74 7.23 -3.48
N LEU A 122 -9.78 6.33 -3.30
CA LEU A 122 -9.41 5.29 -4.26
C LEU A 122 -10.57 4.33 -4.53
N SER A 123 -10.74 3.97 -5.80
CA SER A 123 -11.66 2.92 -6.28
C SER A 123 -10.89 1.64 -6.60
N PRO A 124 -11.47 0.44 -6.37
CA PRO A 124 -10.85 -0.81 -6.77
C PRO A 124 -10.66 -0.91 -8.30
N ALA A 125 -11.44 -0.17 -9.10
CA ALA A 125 -11.25 -0.09 -10.56
C ALA A 125 -9.92 0.59 -10.93
N THR A 126 -9.55 1.67 -10.22
CA THR A 126 -8.25 2.34 -10.42
C THR A 126 -7.10 1.39 -10.09
N THR A 127 -7.19 0.68 -8.97
CA THR A 127 -6.18 -0.30 -8.58
C THR A 127 -6.10 -1.45 -9.60
N MET A 128 -7.23 -2.03 -10.00
CA MET A 128 -7.26 -3.12 -10.99
C MET A 128 -6.62 -2.68 -12.31
N ALA A 129 -6.91 -1.47 -12.80
CA ALA A 129 -6.30 -0.94 -14.02
C ALA A 129 -4.78 -0.80 -13.91
N ARG A 130 -4.27 -0.28 -12.78
CA ARG A 130 -2.82 -0.21 -12.50
C ARG A 130 -2.20 -1.61 -12.50
N GLU A 131 -2.84 -2.58 -11.84
CA GLU A 131 -2.40 -3.98 -11.79
C GLU A 131 -2.43 -4.68 -13.15
N TYR A 132 -3.44 -4.38 -13.96
CA TYR A 132 -3.61 -4.93 -15.30
C TYR A 132 -2.47 -4.47 -16.22
N LEU A 133 -2.21 -3.16 -16.27
CA LEU A 133 -1.23 -2.52 -17.16
C LEU A 133 0.22 -2.96 -16.93
N LYS A 134 0.56 -3.45 -15.73
CA LYS A 134 1.88 -4.02 -15.42
C LYS A 134 2.25 -5.24 -16.29
N THR A 135 1.26 -5.87 -16.91
CA THR A 135 1.44 -7.03 -17.81
C THR A 135 1.08 -6.73 -19.26
N GLN A 136 0.72 -5.47 -19.58
CA GLN A 136 0.31 -5.09 -20.92
C GLN A 136 1.46 -4.41 -21.68
N PRO A 137 1.54 -4.58 -23.02
CA PRO A 137 2.43 -3.82 -23.88
C PRO A 137 2.34 -2.30 -23.62
N ALA A 138 3.44 -1.58 -23.80
CA ALA A 138 3.54 -0.15 -23.45
C ALA A 138 2.52 0.74 -24.19
N ASP A 139 2.07 0.30 -25.37
CA ASP A 139 1.10 0.98 -26.22
C ASP A 139 -0.37 0.71 -25.85
N VAL A 140 -0.62 -0.13 -24.84
CA VAL A 140 -1.95 -0.37 -24.29
C VAL A 140 -2.21 0.55 -23.09
N GLY A 141 -3.37 1.20 -23.08
CA GLY A 141 -3.93 1.92 -21.93
C GLY A 141 -5.25 1.31 -21.45
N VAL A 142 -5.77 1.82 -20.35
CA VAL A 142 -7.10 1.42 -19.82
C VAL A 142 -8.04 2.62 -19.84
N LEU A 143 -9.27 2.42 -20.32
CA LEU A 143 -10.37 3.36 -20.14
C LEU A 143 -11.34 2.82 -19.09
N ILE A 144 -11.48 3.53 -17.98
CA ILE A 144 -12.46 3.21 -16.94
C ILE A 144 -13.77 3.96 -17.23
N ILE A 145 -14.89 3.25 -17.19
CA ILE A 145 -16.23 3.84 -17.22
C ILE A 145 -16.79 3.85 -15.79
N PRO A 146 -16.65 4.95 -15.03
CA PRO A 146 -17.21 5.08 -13.68
C PRO A 146 -18.74 5.21 -13.72
N ALA A 147 -19.46 4.15 -13.33
CA ALA A 147 -20.93 4.10 -13.37
C ALA A 147 -21.55 3.70 -12.01
N ALA A 148 -20.75 3.61 -10.95
CA ALA A 148 -21.24 3.26 -9.63
C ALA A 148 -21.98 4.42 -8.95
N HIS A 149 -22.95 4.07 -8.09
CA HIS A 149 -23.76 5.02 -7.33
C HIS A 149 -23.98 4.54 -5.90
N GLY A 150 -23.53 5.30 -4.90
CA GLY A 150 -23.74 4.99 -3.48
C GLY A 150 -25.22 4.77 -3.12
N ASP A 151 -25.45 3.91 -2.13
CA ASP A 151 -26.78 3.58 -1.57
C ASP A 151 -27.82 2.99 -2.55
N THR A 152 -27.36 2.28 -3.60
CA THR A 152 -28.22 1.67 -4.62
C THR A 152 -28.28 0.14 -4.51
N GLY A 153 -29.33 -0.46 -5.07
CA GLY A 153 -29.47 -1.91 -5.12
C GLY A 153 -30.56 -2.39 -6.08
N PHE A 154 -30.85 -3.69 -6.03
CA PHE A 154 -31.99 -4.27 -6.73
C PHE A 154 -33.27 -3.95 -5.98
N THR A 155 -34.16 -3.16 -6.59
CA THR A 155 -35.44 -2.76 -6.02
C THR A 155 -36.45 -2.41 -7.13
N SER A 156 -37.74 -2.51 -6.82
CA SER A 156 -38.84 -2.01 -7.66
C SER A 156 -39.54 -0.80 -7.04
N ALA A 157 -38.94 -0.18 -6.02
CA ALA A 157 -39.49 1.00 -5.39
C ALA A 157 -39.54 2.17 -6.38
N ALA A 158 -40.68 2.85 -6.44
CA ALA A 158 -40.86 4.02 -7.29
C ALA A 158 -39.88 5.13 -6.93
N GLN A 159 -39.47 5.92 -7.93
CA GLN A 159 -38.60 7.09 -7.79
C GLN A 159 -37.26 6.78 -7.09
N THR A 160 -36.79 5.54 -7.19
CA THR A 160 -35.56 5.07 -6.56
C THR A 160 -34.62 4.56 -7.64
N LEU A 161 -33.36 5.02 -7.61
CA LEU A 161 -32.30 4.49 -8.47
C LEU A 161 -32.15 2.99 -8.24
N THR A 162 -32.27 2.21 -9.32
CA THR A 162 -32.31 0.75 -9.22
C THR A 162 -31.39 0.08 -10.22
N TRP A 163 -30.78 -1.01 -9.77
CA TRP A 163 -30.06 -1.96 -10.62
C TRP A 163 -30.96 -3.05 -11.21
N SER A 164 -32.25 -3.10 -10.82
CA SER A 164 -33.21 -4.08 -11.35
C SER A 164 -33.59 -3.75 -12.78
N VAL A 165 -33.19 -4.62 -13.71
CA VAL A 165 -33.49 -4.50 -15.15
C VAL A 165 -35.00 -4.41 -15.36
N GLY A 166 -35.46 -3.33 -16.00
CA GLY A 166 -36.86 -3.13 -16.36
C GLY A 166 -37.80 -2.76 -15.21
N ALA A 167 -37.27 -2.49 -14.00
CA ALA A 167 -38.09 -2.16 -12.82
C ALA A 167 -38.05 -0.67 -12.43
N ALA A 168 -37.29 0.16 -13.13
CA ALA A 168 -37.22 1.60 -12.88
C ALA A 168 -38.54 2.28 -13.25
N SER A 169 -39.00 3.22 -12.41
CA SER A 169 -40.24 3.96 -12.69
C SER A 169 -40.10 5.01 -13.80
N ALA A 170 -38.86 5.40 -14.13
CA ALA A 170 -38.54 6.32 -15.22
C ALA A 170 -37.06 6.12 -15.66
N PRO A 171 -36.67 6.54 -16.89
CA PRO A 171 -35.33 6.30 -17.44
C PRO A 171 -34.16 6.85 -16.60
N GLU A 172 -34.36 7.95 -15.87
CA GLU A 172 -33.38 8.55 -14.98
C GLU A 172 -33.08 7.70 -13.72
N PHE A 173 -33.96 6.74 -13.41
CA PHE A 173 -33.78 5.79 -12.31
C PHE A 173 -33.20 4.43 -12.75
N ASP A 174 -33.07 4.19 -14.07
CA ASP A 174 -32.60 2.92 -14.66
C ASP A 174 -31.06 2.87 -14.75
N LEU A 175 -30.41 2.43 -13.67
CA LEU A 175 -28.94 2.38 -13.60
C LEU A 175 -28.31 1.46 -14.67
N PRO A 176 -28.85 0.26 -14.97
CA PRO A 176 -28.33 -0.57 -16.06
C PRO A 176 -28.31 0.15 -17.41
N ALA A 177 -29.41 0.79 -17.79
CA ALA A 177 -29.51 1.52 -19.05
C ALA A 177 -28.57 2.73 -19.10
N LEU A 178 -28.47 3.49 -18.00
CA LEU A 178 -27.56 4.63 -17.88
C LEU A 178 -26.09 4.20 -17.98
N ALA A 179 -25.72 3.08 -17.35
CA ALA A 179 -24.36 2.52 -17.42
C ALA A 179 -23.99 2.03 -18.82
N VAL A 180 -24.93 1.39 -19.54
CA VAL A 180 -24.75 1.01 -20.95
C VAL A 180 -24.52 2.26 -21.81
N LYS A 181 -25.40 3.27 -21.69
CA LYS A 181 -25.31 4.52 -22.44
C LYS A 181 -23.97 5.21 -22.22
N GLN A 182 -23.50 5.27 -20.97
CA GLN A 182 -22.20 5.85 -20.65
C GLN A 182 -21.04 5.05 -21.22
N THR A 183 -21.12 3.72 -21.18
CA THR A 183 -20.08 2.83 -21.74
C THR A 183 -19.93 3.04 -23.25
N LEU A 184 -21.04 3.06 -23.98
CA LEU A 184 -21.04 3.29 -25.42
C LEU A 184 -20.53 4.70 -25.78
N ALA A 185 -20.92 5.72 -25.01
CA ALA A 185 -20.42 7.08 -25.19
C ALA A 185 -18.91 7.20 -24.94
N GLY A 186 -18.40 6.53 -23.90
CA GLY A 186 -16.96 6.50 -23.60
C GLY A 186 -16.15 5.78 -24.68
N ILE A 187 -16.66 4.66 -25.21
CA ILE A 187 -16.05 3.95 -26.35
C ILE A 187 -16.03 4.86 -27.59
N ALA A 188 -17.13 5.54 -27.88
CA ALA A 188 -17.21 6.45 -29.02
C ALA A 188 -16.23 7.63 -28.88
N ALA A 189 -16.14 8.24 -27.69
CA ALA A 189 -15.23 9.34 -27.41
C ALA A 189 -13.76 8.92 -27.53
N ALA A 190 -13.40 7.73 -27.04
CA ALA A 190 -12.06 7.18 -27.20
C ALA A 190 -11.71 6.89 -28.66
N ARG A 191 -12.64 6.34 -29.45
CA ARG A 191 -12.43 6.14 -30.90
C ARG A 191 -12.29 7.48 -31.64
N ALA A 192 -13.09 8.47 -31.28
CA ALA A 192 -12.99 9.82 -31.84
C ALA A 192 -11.65 10.50 -31.49
N ALA A 193 -11.06 10.16 -30.34
CA ALA A 193 -9.72 10.59 -29.95
C ALA A 193 -8.58 9.78 -30.63
N GLY A 194 -8.90 8.86 -31.54
CA GLY A 194 -7.92 8.13 -32.36
C GLY A 194 -7.44 6.80 -31.79
N TYR A 195 -8.02 6.31 -30.70
CA TYR A 195 -7.63 5.03 -30.10
C TYR A 195 -8.35 3.85 -30.76
N THR A 196 -7.64 2.72 -30.89
CA THR A 196 -8.29 1.41 -31.03
C THR A 196 -8.91 1.04 -29.68
N VAL A 197 -10.15 0.56 -29.66
CA VAL A 197 -10.90 0.35 -28.40
C VAL A 197 -11.49 -1.05 -28.31
N GLU A 198 -11.18 -1.74 -27.22
CA GLU A 198 -11.67 -3.08 -26.92
C GLU A 198 -12.37 -3.13 -25.56
N LEU A 199 -13.64 -3.55 -25.53
CA LEU A 199 -14.38 -3.74 -24.28
C LEU A 199 -13.93 -5.06 -23.61
N LYS A 200 -13.25 -4.94 -22.46
CA LYS A 200 -12.61 -6.08 -21.79
C LYS A 200 -13.41 -6.68 -20.64
N GLY A 201 -14.19 -5.90 -19.90
CA GLY A 201 -14.97 -6.48 -18.80
C GLY A 201 -15.80 -5.49 -17.99
N ILE A 202 -16.55 -6.03 -17.05
CA ILE A 202 -17.37 -5.30 -16.07
C ILE A 202 -16.89 -5.68 -14.67
N LEU A 203 -16.63 -4.67 -13.86
CA LEU A 203 -16.32 -4.78 -12.44
C LEU A 203 -17.58 -4.39 -11.67
N TRP A 204 -18.15 -5.32 -10.91
CA TRP A 204 -19.39 -5.14 -10.17
C TRP A 204 -19.17 -5.25 -8.68
N HIS A 205 -19.49 -4.18 -7.95
CA HIS A 205 -19.47 -4.23 -6.48
C HIS A 205 -20.73 -3.62 -5.88
N GLN A 206 -21.64 -4.48 -5.47
CA GLN A 206 -22.91 -4.12 -4.86
C GLN A 206 -23.37 -5.25 -3.95
N GLY A 207 -24.19 -4.93 -2.98
CA GLY A 207 -24.92 -5.92 -2.19
C GLY A 207 -25.32 -5.39 -0.83
N GLU A 208 -24.61 -4.38 -0.34
CA GLU A 208 -24.73 -3.89 1.03
C GLU A 208 -26.11 -3.28 1.30
N LYS A 209 -26.75 -2.70 0.27
CA LYS A 209 -28.13 -2.15 0.32
C LYS A 209 -29.21 -3.22 0.25
N ASN A 210 -28.92 -4.37 -0.35
CA ASN A 210 -29.82 -5.51 -0.46
C ASN A 210 -29.71 -6.46 0.75
N SER A 211 -29.34 -5.95 1.93
CA SER A 211 -29.08 -6.77 3.10
C SER A 211 -30.28 -7.62 3.54
N LEU A 212 -31.51 -7.23 3.20
CA LEU A 212 -32.73 -7.98 3.54
C LEU A 212 -33.22 -8.89 2.40
N THR A 213 -32.54 -8.90 1.25
CA THR A 213 -32.95 -9.68 0.09
C THR A 213 -32.57 -11.16 0.25
N SER A 214 -33.47 -12.07 -0.15
CA SER A 214 -33.17 -13.51 -0.16
C SER A 214 -32.11 -13.84 -1.21
N ALA A 215 -31.36 -14.94 -1.02
CA ALA A 215 -30.35 -15.37 -1.98
C ALA A 215 -30.96 -15.63 -3.38
N ALA A 216 -32.19 -16.18 -3.46
CA ALA A 216 -32.87 -16.44 -4.72
C ALA A 216 -33.19 -15.15 -5.50
N VAL A 217 -33.74 -14.14 -4.81
CA VAL A 217 -34.10 -12.86 -5.44
C VAL A 217 -32.85 -12.09 -5.88
N TYR A 218 -31.82 -12.04 -5.03
CA TYR A 218 -30.58 -11.37 -5.39
C TYR A 218 -29.86 -12.08 -6.54
N SER A 219 -29.85 -13.42 -6.54
CA SER A 219 -29.29 -14.23 -7.64
C SER A 219 -29.99 -13.95 -8.96
N ALA A 220 -31.33 -13.96 -9.00
CA ALA A 220 -32.07 -13.70 -10.21
C ALA A 220 -31.81 -12.28 -10.76
N GLY A 221 -31.79 -11.26 -9.88
CA GLY A 221 -31.49 -9.89 -10.27
C GLY A 221 -30.06 -9.72 -10.83
N LEU A 222 -29.08 -10.36 -10.19
CA LEU A 222 -27.68 -10.30 -10.65
C LEU A 222 -27.49 -11.04 -11.97
N ASP A 223 -28.03 -12.25 -12.11
CA ASP A 223 -27.90 -13.05 -13.33
C ASP A 223 -28.59 -12.34 -14.52
N GLU A 224 -29.74 -11.68 -14.30
CA GLU A 224 -30.42 -10.86 -15.32
C GLU A 224 -29.63 -9.59 -15.66
N ALA A 225 -29.03 -8.91 -14.68
CA ALA A 225 -28.18 -7.74 -14.93
C ALA A 225 -26.96 -8.13 -15.79
N ILE A 226 -26.31 -9.26 -15.51
CA ILE A 226 -25.20 -9.79 -16.31
C ILE A 226 -25.65 -10.04 -17.76
N ALA A 227 -26.79 -10.71 -17.92
CA ALA A 227 -27.35 -11.00 -19.24
C ALA A 227 -27.72 -9.71 -20.01
N TYR A 228 -28.34 -8.75 -19.32
CA TYR A 228 -28.69 -7.44 -19.88
C TYR A 228 -27.46 -6.71 -20.41
N PHE A 229 -26.40 -6.54 -19.60
CA PHE A 229 -25.20 -5.85 -20.06
C PHE A 229 -24.57 -6.52 -21.27
N ARG A 230 -24.49 -7.85 -21.29
CA ARG A 230 -23.93 -8.61 -22.41
C ARG A 230 -24.75 -8.43 -23.69
N ARG A 231 -26.08 -8.43 -23.60
CA ARG A 231 -26.98 -8.17 -24.74
C ARG A 231 -26.82 -6.75 -25.24
N GLN A 232 -26.95 -5.76 -24.36
CA GLN A 232 -26.95 -4.34 -24.73
C GLN A 232 -25.60 -3.83 -25.23
N LEU A 233 -24.49 -4.44 -24.77
CA LEU A 233 -23.14 -4.13 -25.26
C LEU A 233 -22.70 -5.04 -26.41
N SER A 234 -23.59 -5.91 -26.91
CA SER A 234 -23.31 -6.90 -27.98
C SER A 234 -22.06 -7.74 -27.71
N ALA A 235 -21.85 -8.13 -26.44
CA ALA A 235 -20.66 -8.81 -25.96
C ALA A 235 -21.05 -10.06 -25.13
N PRO A 236 -21.50 -11.16 -25.75
CA PRO A 236 -22.08 -12.32 -25.04
C PRO A 236 -21.10 -13.05 -24.10
N LYS A 237 -19.80 -12.87 -24.31
CA LYS A 237 -18.73 -13.48 -23.50
C LYS A 237 -18.00 -12.46 -22.62
N LEU A 238 -18.56 -11.26 -22.44
CA LEU A 238 -17.91 -10.20 -21.67
C LEU A 238 -17.65 -10.67 -20.23
N PRO A 239 -16.39 -10.69 -19.79
CA PRO A 239 -16.03 -11.00 -18.40
C PRO A 239 -16.77 -10.09 -17.42
N PHE A 240 -17.41 -10.68 -16.42
CA PHE A 240 -18.10 -9.97 -15.36
C PHE A 240 -17.57 -10.43 -14.01
N VAL A 241 -16.96 -9.52 -13.26
CA VAL A 241 -16.31 -9.86 -11.98
C VAL A 241 -17.13 -9.28 -10.83
N VAL A 242 -17.52 -10.13 -9.89
CA VAL A 242 -18.31 -9.75 -8.71
C VAL A 242 -17.37 -9.61 -7.51
N GLY A 243 -17.29 -8.41 -6.92
CA GLY A 243 -16.50 -8.17 -5.71
C GLY A 243 -17.27 -8.45 -4.44
N ARG A 244 -16.61 -9.16 -3.52
CA ARG A 244 -17.12 -9.47 -2.18
C ARG A 244 -17.24 -8.22 -1.32
N MET A 245 -18.35 -8.09 -0.57
CA MET A 245 -18.49 -7.08 0.49
C MET A 245 -17.43 -7.22 1.60
N THR A 246 -17.33 -6.24 2.49
CA THR A 246 -16.45 -6.32 3.66
C THR A 246 -16.85 -7.50 4.55
N PRO A 247 -15.91 -8.37 4.99
CA PRO A 247 -16.24 -9.50 5.84
C PRO A 247 -16.95 -9.10 7.14
N GLU A 248 -16.55 -7.99 7.75
CA GLU A 248 -17.17 -7.45 8.96
C GLU A 248 -18.56 -6.89 8.66
N GLY A 249 -18.72 -6.23 7.51
CA GLY A 249 -20.02 -5.71 7.08
C GLY A 249 -21.01 -6.83 6.80
N ILE A 250 -20.56 -7.97 6.29
CA ILE A 250 -21.36 -9.19 6.12
C ILE A 250 -21.82 -9.71 7.48
N ALA A 251 -20.91 -9.81 8.45
CA ALA A 251 -21.23 -10.30 9.80
C ALA A 251 -22.17 -9.35 10.58
N ALA A 252 -22.04 -8.04 10.38
CA ALA A 252 -22.75 -7.02 11.16
C ALA A 252 -24.22 -6.80 10.77
N ARG A 253 -24.71 -7.36 9.64
CA ARG A 253 -26.07 -7.11 9.14
C ARG A 253 -26.78 -8.42 8.77
N PRO A 254 -27.93 -8.73 9.41
CA PRO A 254 -28.76 -9.87 9.01
C PRO A 254 -29.07 -9.84 7.50
N GLY A 255 -28.85 -10.96 6.83
CA GLY A 255 -29.14 -11.21 5.41
C GLY A 255 -28.04 -10.83 4.40
N ARG A 256 -27.02 -10.01 4.77
CA ARG A 256 -25.81 -9.87 3.93
C ARG A 256 -25.06 -11.19 3.68
N PRO A 257 -25.05 -12.19 4.59
CA PRO A 257 -24.51 -13.52 4.28
C PRO A 257 -25.20 -14.21 3.09
N ASN A 258 -26.50 -13.95 2.86
CA ASN A 258 -27.21 -14.49 1.70
C ASN A 258 -26.68 -13.86 0.41
N VAL A 259 -26.45 -12.54 0.42
CA VAL A 259 -25.90 -11.80 -0.72
C VAL A 259 -24.45 -12.21 -0.99
N ASP A 260 -23.62 -12.32 0.06
CA ASP A 260 -22.24 -12.83 -0.04
C ASP A 260 -22.20 -14.22 -0.67
N LYS A 261 -23.14 -15.11 -0.26
CA LYS A 261 -23.32 -16.42 -0.86
C LYS A 261 -23.61 -16.34 -2.35
N VAL A 262 -24.48 -15.44 -2.79
CA VAL A 262 -24.74 -15.25 -4.22
C VAL A 262 -23.48 -14.80 -4.95
N HIS A 263 -22.70 -13.87 -4.37
CA HIS A 263 -21.47 -13.36 -4.99
C HIS A 263 -20.48 -14.49 -5.31
N TYR A 264 -20.08 -15.29 -4.31
CA TYR A 264 -19.08 -16.32 -4.54
C TYR A 264 -19.61 -17.51 -5.37
N GLN A 265 -20.92 -17.76 -5.39
CA GLN A 265 -21.53 -18.80 -6.23
C GLN A 265 -21.72 -18.38 -7.70
N THR A 266 -21.64 -17.08 -8.03
CA THR A 266 -21.91 -16.58 -9.38
C THR A 266 -21.05 -17.25 -10.47
N PRO A 267 -19.73 -17.46 -10.29
CA PRO A 267 -18.89 -18.21 -11.24
C PRO A 267 -19.38 -19.63 -11.56
N GLY A 268 -20.01 -20.31 -10.60
CA GLY A 268 -20.59 -21.64 -10.83
C GLY A 268 -21.91 -21.61 -11.60
N ARG A 269 -22.65 -20.49 -11.54
CA ARG A 269 -23.97 -20.34 -12.19
C ARG A 269 -23.89 -19.72 -13.58
N VAL A 270 -22.98 -18.76 -13.79
CA VAL A 270 -22.93 -17.95 -15.02
C VAL A 270 -21.53 -18.01 -15.63
N ALA A 271 -21.43 -18.49 -16.86
CA ALA A 271 -20.17 -18.51 -17.61
C ALA A 271 -19.61 -17.09 -17.83
N TYR A 272 -18.30 -17.01 -18.02
CA TYR A 272 -17.51 -15.79 -18.14
C TYR A 272 -17.65 -14.85 -16.94
N THR A 273 -17.86 -15.40 -15.75
CA THR A 273 -17.89 -14.63 -14.52
C THR A 273 -16.79 -15.08 -13.56
N GLY A 274 -16.34 -14.15 -12.74
CA GLY A 274 -15.30 -14.36 -11.74
C GLY A 274 -15.67 -13.69 -10.42
N PHE A 275 -14.98 -14.08 -9.36
CA PHE A 275 -15.22 -13.58 -8.02
C PHE A 275 -13.97 -12.91 -7.47
N ALA A 276 -14.11 -11.71 -6.94
CA ALA A 276 -13.04 -10.95 -6.31
C ALA A 276 -13.20 -11.03 -4.77
N PRO A 277 -12.43 -11.86 -4.06
CA PRO A 277 -12.48 -11.87 -2.60
C PRO A 277 -11.99 -10.55 -2.01
N SER A 278 -12.54 -10.18 -0.85
CA SER A 278 -12.17 -8.99 -0.08
C SER A 278 -11.26 -9.35 1.10
N LEU A 279 -10.58 -8.33 1.63
CA LEU A 279 -9.69 -8.45 2.78
C LEU A 279 -10.45 -8.09 4.06
N ALA A 280 -10.44 -8.98 5.05
CA ALA A 280 -10.89 -8.66 6.41
C ALA A 280 -9.97 -7.62 7.06
N CYS A 281 -10.46 -6.86 8.02
CA CYS A 281 -9.76 -5.86 8.84
C CYS A 281 -9.01 -4.82 8.00
N ALA A 282 -9.69 -4.36 6.95
CA ALA A 282 -9.18 -3.39 6.02
C ALA A 282 -10.25 -2.33 5.73
N LEU A 283 -10.88 -1.84 6.80
CA LEU A 283 -11.99 -0.89 6.82
C LEU A 283 -11.53 0.52 7.18
N ASN A 284 -12.28 1.52 6.75
CA ASN A 284 -12.08 2.88 7.23
C ASN A 284 -12.30 2.95 8.76
N PRO A 285 -11.63 3.88 9.46
CA PRO A 285 -11.83 4.04 10.90
C PRO A 285 -13.30 4.27 11.25
N ASN A 286 -13.79 3.57 12.27
CA ASN A 286 -15.19 3.62 12.74
C ASN A 286 -16.25 3.28 11.67
N ASP A 287 -15.88 2.51 10.65
CA ASP A 287 -16.77 2.04 9.59
C ASP A 287 -16.85 0.50 9.60
N THR A 288 -17.97 -0.06 9.18
CA THR A 288 -18.19 -1.51 9.00
C THR A 288 -18.49 -1.88 7.55
N THR A 289 -18.72 -0.89 6.71
CA THR A 289 -19.22 -1.03 5.33
C THR A 289 -18.17 -0.65 4.30
N HIS A 290 -17.37 0.40 4.54
CA HIS A 290 -16.44 0.87 3.53
C HIS A 290 -14.99 0.46 3.76
N PHE A 291 -14.36 -0.06 2.70
CA PHE A 291 -12.96 -0.43 2.72
C PHE A 291 -12.07 0.80 2.94
N ALA A 292 -11.08 0.65 3.83
CA ALA A 292 -9.90 1.50 3.83
C ALA A 292 -9.09 1.27 2.57
N ARG A 293 -8.12 2.16 2.36
CA ARG A 293 -7.20 2.08 1.22
C ARG A 293 -6.61 0.69 1.02
N ALA A 294 -6.10 0.05 2.09
CA ALA A 294 -5.53 -1.30 2.00
C ALA A 294 -6.53 -2.35 1.49
N GLY A 295 -7.80 -2.24 1.92
CA GLY A 295 -8.89 -3.10 1.46
C GLY A 295 -9.23 -2.88 0.00
N VAL A 296 -9.27 -1.62 -0.45
CA VAL A 296 -9.48 -1.26 -1.86
C VAL A 296 -8.33 -1.75 -2.75
N GLU A 297 -7.09 -1.61 -2.30
CA GLU A 297 -5.90 -2.08 -3.04
C GLU A 297 -5.88 -3.61 -3.16
N TYR A 298 -6.21 -4.32 -2.09
CA TYR A 298 -6.38 -5.77 -2.14
C TYR A 298 -7.53 -6.15 -3.08
N LEU A 299 -8.68 -5.50 -2.95
CA LEU A 299 -9.86 -5.79 -3.76
C LEU A 299 -9.57 -5.56 -5.25
N GLY A 300 -8.83 -4.50 -5.63
CA GLY A 300 -8.41 -4.26 -7.02
C GLY A 300 -7.50 -5.35 -7.59
N ARG A 301 -6.54 -5.87 -6.80
CA ARG A 301 -5.73 -7.05 -7.17
C ARG A 301 -6.60 -8.30 -7.31
N SER A 302 -7.53 -8.51 -6.39
CA SER A 302 -8.51 -9.59 -6.46
C SER A 302 -9.43 -9.47 -7.68
N TYR A 303 -9.78 -8.26 -8.11
CA TYR A 303 -10.55 -8.04 -9.34
C TYR A 303 -9.79 -8.48 -10.58
N LEU A 304 -8.48 -8.24 -10.64
CA LEU A 304 -7.64 -8.74 -11.74
C LEU A 304 -7.56 -10.28 -11.73
N ALA A 305 -7.46 -10.90 -10.55
CA ALA A 305 -7.53 -12.36 -10.42
C ALA A 305 -8.90 -12.91 -10.84
N GLY A 306 -9.99 -12.28 -10.39
CA GLY A 306 -11.36 -12.60 -10.78
C GLY A 306 -11.61 -12.38 -12.28
N TYR A 307 -10.98 -11.38 -12.90
CA TYR A 307 -11.02 -11.17 -14.35
C TYR A 307 -10.37 -12.33 -15.11
N ARG A 308 -9.19 -12.80 -14.66
CA ARG A 308 -8.53 -13.99 -15.22
C ARG A 308 -9.36 -15.26 -15.01
N GLN A 309 -9.99 -15.41 -13.84
CA GLN A 309 -10.94 -16.49 -13.57
C GLN A 309 -12.12 -16.43 -14.55
N ALA A 310 -12.70 -15.26 -14.78
CA ALA A 310 -13.81 -15.07 -15.71
C ALA A 310 -13.43 -15.45 -17.14
N LEU A 311 -12.23 -15.10 -17.59
CA LEU A 311 -11.73 -15.51 -18.92
C LEU A 311 -11.60 -17.04 -19.04
N ALA A 312 -11.16 -17.72 -17.99
CA ALA A 312 -11.02 -19.18 -17.96
C ALA A 312 -12.38 -19.90 -17.80
N ASN A 313 -13.36 -19.25 -17.16
CA ASN A 313 -14.67 -19.80 -16.86
C ASN A 313 -15.57 -19.80 -18.11
N THR A 314 -15.35 -20.72 -19.05
CA THR A 314 -16.11 -20.76 -20.31
C THR A 314 -17.45 -21.49 -20.23
N LYS A 315 -17.74 -22.15 -19.10
CA LYS A 315 -18.96 -22.93 -18.86
C LYS A 315 -19.35 -22.85 -17.39
N ALA A 316 -20.65 -22.70 -17.11
CA ALA A 316 -21.17 -22.83 -15.76
C ALA A 316 -20.91 -24.26 -15.25
N THR A 317 -20.23 -24.39 -14.13
CA THR A 317 -19.94 -25.68 -13.49
C THR A 317 -20.70 -25.79 -12.17
N SER A 318 -21.55 -26.82 -12.07
CA SER A 318 -22.23 -27.18 -10.82
C SER A 318 -21.26 -27.92 -9.89
N GLY A 319 -20.43 -27.17 -9.16
CA GLY A 319 -19.61 -27.69 -8.08
C GLY A 319 -19.96 -27.00 -6.75
N PRO A 320 -19.78 -27.67 -5.61
CA PRO A 320 -19.96 -27.03 -4.31
C PRO A 320 -18.97 -25.85 -4.20
N THR A 321 -19.49 -24.64 -4.06
CA THR A 321 -18.63 -23.47 -3.80
C THR A 321 -18.19 -23.49 -2.34
N PRO A 322 -16.88 -23.45 -2.04
CA PRO A 322 -16.41 -23.46 -0.66
C PRO A 322 -17.00 -22.28 0.13
N ALA A 323 -17.42 -22.55 1.37
CA ALA A 323 -17.77 -21.48 2.30
C ALA A 323 -16.53 -20.62 2.56
N LEU A 324 -16.67 -19.30 2.44
CA LEU A 324 -15.60 -18.36 2.73
C LEU A 324 -15.58 -18.07 4.23
N THR A 325 -14.61 -18.62 4.94
CA THR A 325 -14.32 -18.23 6.33
C THR A 325 -13.84 -16.78 6.38
N VAL A 326 -14.30 -16.01 7.35
CA VAL A 326 -13.72 -14.69 7.66
C VAL A 326 -12.39 -14.94 8.37
N PRO A 327 -11.23 -14.63 7.77
CA PRO A 327 -9.96 -14.88 8.43
C PRO A 327 -9.80 -13.94 9.62
N ASP A 328 -9.47 -14.47 10.80
CA ASP A 328 -8.86 -13.68 11.86
C ASP A 328 -7.63 -12.96 11.29
N CYS A 329 -7.57 -11.67 11.50
CA CYS A 329 -6.56 -10.79 10.96
C CYS A 329 -5.54 -10.35 12.00
N SER A 330 -5.74 -10.70 13.28
CA SER A 330 -4.89 -10.27 14.38
C SER A 330 -3.44 -10.72 14.18
N GLY A 331 -2.51 -9.78 14.37
CA GLY A 331 -1.09 -10.02 14.15
C GLY A 331 -0.66 -10.14 12.68
N ARG A 332 -1.57 -10.03 11.72
CA ARG A 332 -1.22 -10.05 10.29
C ARG A 332 -0.41 -8.82 9.91
N ALA A 333 0.66 -9.01 9.14
CA ALA A 333 1.42 -7.92 8.58
C ALA A 333 0.74 -7.31 7.34
N MET A 334 0.77 -5.99 7.25
CA MET A 334 0.39 -5.22 6.07
C MET A 334 1.60 -4.43 5.58
N PRO A 335 2.36 -4.98 4.62
CA PRO A 335 3.48 -4.28 4.02
C PRO A 335 3.00 -3.06 3.22
N THR A 336 3.78 -1.99 3.25
CA THR A 336 3.53 -0.77 2.48
C THR A 336 4.86 -0.21 1.97
N ASP A 337 4.83 0.62 0.94
CA ASP A 337 6.02 1.38 0.58
C ASP A 337 6.44 2.23 1.79
N PRO A 338 7.74 2.32 2.12
CA PRO A 338 8.18 3.00 3.32
C PRO A 338 7.76 4.49 3.34
N LYS A 339 7.19 4.94 4.47
CA LYS A 339 6.71 6.33 4.65
C LYS A 339 7.32 6.98 5.88
N ARG A 340 7.68 8.26 5.79
CA ARG A 340 8.23 9.02 6.91
C ARG A 340 7.15 9.48 7.88
N PHE A 341 7.22 9.02 9.13
CA PHE A 341 6.33 9.43 10.21
C PHE A 341 6.94 10.51 11.10
N LEU A 342 8.28 10.51 11.22
CA LEU A 342 9.01 11.47 12.03
C LEU A 342 10.24 11.96 11.28
N ASP A 343 10.45 13.27 11.29
CA ASP A 343 11.71 13.91 10.87
C ASP A 343 12.04 15.09 11.77
N THR A 344 12.80 14.82 12.83
CA THR A 344 13.19 15.84 13.81
C THR A 344 14.11 16.92 13.24
N ARG A 345 14.65 16.76 12.02
CA ARG A 345 15.39 17.83 11.33
C ARG A 345 14.46 18.96 10.88
N ILE A 346 13.19 18.63 10.67
CA ILE A 346 12.14 19.56 10.26
C ILE A 346 11.35 19.98 11.50
N ARG A 347 10.72 19.02 12.20
CA ARG A 347 10.00 19.23 13.47
C ARG A 347 9.96 17.93 14.29
N PRO A 348 9.94 17.99 15.64
CA PRO A 348 9.92 19.20 16.49
C PRO A 348 11.29 19.86 16.69
N GLY A 349 12.37 19.30 16.14
CA GLY A 349 13.74 19.72 16.42
C GLY A 349 14.53 18.61 17.12
N ARG A 350 15.78 18.88 17.48
CA ARG A 350 16.69 17.91 18.11
C ARG A 350 16.08 17.30 19.37
N VAL A 351 16.24 15.99 19.54
CA VAL A 351 15.89 15.30 20.79
C VAL A 351 17.04 15.50 21.77
N ALA A 352 16.72 16.07 22.94
CA ALA A 352 17.69 16.39 23.98
C ALA A 352 18.32 15.13 24.60
N ALA A 353 19.41 15.33 25.35
CA ALA A 353 20.02 14.28 26.18
C ALA A 353 19.00 13.74 27.19
N GLY A 354 18.87 12.43 27.29
CA GLY A 354 17.82 11.78 28.11
C GLY A 354 16.37 12.03 27.66
N GLY A 355 16.16 12.84 26.61
CA GLY A 355 14.85 13.25 26.15
C GLY A 355 14.15 12.18 25.30
N SER A 356 12.89 12.44 24.97
CA SER A 356 12.10 11.57 24.10
C SER A 356 11.26 12.37 23.11
N VAL A 357 10.82 11.69 22.06
CA VAL A 357 9.82 12.19 21.11
C VAL A 357 8.76 11.12 20.91
N THR A 358 7.49 11.54 20.96
CA THR A 358 6.33 10.68 20.80
C THR A 358 5.52 11.14 19.60
N PHE A 359 5.13 10.22 18.72
CA PHE A 359 4.37 10.53 17.51
C PHE A 359 3.31 9.47 17.21
N ARG A 360 2.22 9.90 16.55
CA ARG A 360 1.11 9.03 16.17
C ARG A 360 1.44 8.20 14.94
N VAL A 361 1.17 6.91 15.02
CA VAL A 361 1.27 5.97 13.89
C VAL A 361 -0.10 5.42 13.50
N ALA A 362 -0.91 4.99 14.48
CA ALA A 362 -2.24 4.49 14.21
C ALA A 362 -3.20 5.63 13.85
N GLY A 363 -3.95 5.44 12.77
CA GLY A 363 -4.84 6.45 12.18
C GLY A 363 -4.11 7.61 11.49
N ALA A 364 -2.79 7.52 11.29
CA ALA A 364 -2.00 8.56 10.65
C ALA A 364 -1.45 8.08 9.29
N ARG A 365 -1.30 8.99 8.33
CA ARG A 365 -0.69 8.72 7.01
C ARG A 365 -1.29 7.55 6.24
N GLY A 366 -2.60 7.35 6.41
CA GLY A 366 -3.40 6.29 5.79
C GLY A 366 -3.24 4.90 6.42
N LEU A 367 -2.58 4.80 7.57
CA LEU A 367 -2.59 3.60 8.39
C LEU A 367 -3.90 3.52 9.18
N PRO A 368 -4.45 2.32 9.40
CA PRO A 368 -5.66 2.16 10.20
C PRO A 368 -5.44 2.52 11.67
N ALA A 369 -6.54 2.71 12.41
CA ALA A 369 -6.48 3.05 13.84
C ALA A 369 -6.18 1.85 14.74
N ASP A 370 -6.44 0.63 14.26
CA ASP A 370 -6.32 -0.62 15.00
C ASP A 370 -5.02 -1.37 14.64
N ILE A 371 -3.92 -0.85 15.17
CA ILE A 371 -2.57 -1.39 14.96
C ILE A 371 -1.95 -1.82 16.29
N SER A 372 -1.39 -3.03 16.33
CA SER A 372 -0.67 -3.57 17.49
C SER A 372 0.82 -3.23 17.47
N ALA A 373 1.44 -3.22 16.29
CA ALA A 373 2.86 -2.92 16.12
C ALA A 373 3.17 -2.35 14.74
N VAL A 374 4.33 -1.70 14.60
CA VAL A 374 4.86 -1.20 13.33
C VAL A 374 6.29 -1.67 13.09
N ALA A 375 6.63 -1.97 11.83
CA ALA A 375 8.01 -2.14 11.38
C ALA A 375 8.57 -0.77 10.96
N LEU A 376 9.40 -0.21 11.84
CA LEU A 376 9.94 1.15 11.79
C LEU A 376 11.44 1.11 11.49
N ASN A 377 11.88 1.66 10.36
CA ASN A 377 13.29 1.94 10.17
C ASN A 377 13.65 3.23 10.89
N LEU A 378 14.46 3.12 11.94
CA LEU A 378 14.90 4.23 12.77
C LEU A 378 16.28 4.68 12.31
N THR A 379 16.44 5.97 12.04
CA THR A 379 17.73 6.58 11.69
C THR A 379 18.11 7.65 12.70
N VAL A 380 19.34 7.59 13.19
CA VAL A 380 19.98 8.68 13.95
C VAL A 380 20.92 9.43 13.03
N THR A 381 20.94 10.75 13.14
CA THR A 381 21.92 11.60 12.46
C THR A 381 22.31 12.80 13.31
N SER A 382 23.48 13.38 13.02
CA SER A 382 24.01 14.58 13.68
C SER A 382 24.10 14.45 15.22
N ALA A 383 24.40 13.23 15.70
CA ALA A 383 24.56 12.93 17.11
C ALA A 383 25.76 13.67 17.72
N LYS A 384 25.59 14.24 18.91
CA LYS A 384 26.65 14.99 19.61
C LYS A 384 27.46 14.15 20.59
N SER A 385 26.94 13.00 21.01
CA SER A 385 27.60 12.04 21.90
C SER A 385 27.28 10.62 21.43
N PHE A 386 28.05 9.63 21.91
CA PHE A 386 27.66 8.23 21.75
C PHE A 386 26.43 7.90 22.60
N GLY A 387 25.67 6.89 22.20
CA GLY A 387 24.55 6.36 22.98
C GLY A 387 23.65 5.48 22.14
N PHE A 388 22.41 5.32 22.59
CA PHE A 388 21.41 4.51 21.90
C PHE A 388 19.99 5.06 22.00
N ILE A 389 19.14 4.61 21.08
CA ILE A 389 17.71 4.88 21.09
C ILE A 389 16.94 3.66 21.57
N THR A 390 15.98 3.89 22.47
CA THR A 390 14.98 2.90 22.89
C THR A 390 13.62 3.29 22.29
N ALA A 391 13.00 2.38 21.56
CA ALA A 391 11.68 2.53 20.95
C ALA A 391 10.65 1.64 21.67
N TYR A 392 9.51 2.20 22.04
CA TYR A 392 8.49 1.50 22.84
C TYR A 392 7.10 2.13 22.66
N ALA A 393 6.07 1.39 23.10
CA ALA A 393 4.69 1.87 23.08
C ALA A 393 4.54 3.11 23.97
N ALA A 394 3.89 4.16 23.46
CA ALA A 394 3.59 5.33 24.27
C ALA A 394 2.67 4.96 25.45
N GLY A 395 2.87 5.61 26.59
CA GLY A 395 2.14 5.33 27.83
C GLY A 395 2.62 4.10 28.60
N THR A 396 3.72 3.46 28.19
CA THR A 396 4.38 2.37 28.93
C THR A 396 5.73 2.82 29.48
N ASP A 397 6.25 2.09 30.47
CA ASP A 397 7.58 2.34 31.03
C ASP A 397 8.67 2.10 29.98
N LYS A 398 9.71 2.95 29.99
CA LYS A 398 10.84 2.82 29.08
C LYS A 398 11.58 1.49 29.33
N PRO A 399 11.67 0.58 28.34
CA PRO A 399 12.41 -0.67 28.50
C PRO A 399 13.92 -0.46 28.67
N GLY A 400 14.58 -1.44 29.31
CA GLY A 400 16.05 -1.49 29.44
C GLY A 400 16.80 -1.98 28.18
N THR A 401 16.14 -1.99 27.02
CA THR A 401 16.66 -2.49 25.75
C THR A 401 17.10 -1.35 24.83
N SER A 402 17.94 -1.66 23.85
CA SER A 402 18.37 -0.70 22.83
C SER A 402 17.90 -1.15 21.45
N ASN A 403 17.43 -0.24 20.61
CA ASN A 403 17.08 -0.52 19.21
C ASN A 403 18.20 -0.07 18.27
N LEU A 404 18.81 1.09 18.47
CA LEU A 404 19.85 1.64 17.59
C LEU A 404 20.98 2.26 18.41
N ASN A 405 22.22 1.86 18.13
CA ASN A 405 23.41 2.34 18.83
C ASN A 405 24.26 3.17 17.86
N TYR A 406 24.85 4.25 18.34
CA TYR A 406 25.59 5.20 17.52
C TYR A 406 26.70 5.90 18.30
N VAL A 407 27.68 6.44 17.57
CA VAL A 407 28.71 7.34 18.10
C VAL A 407 28.49 8.78 17.61
N ALA A 408 29.22 9.74 18.19
CA ALA A 408 29.14 11.14 17.78
C ALA A 408 29.44 11.30 16.26
N GLY A 409 28.67 12.14 15.58
CA GLY A 409 28.80 12.41 14.15
C GLY A 409 28.30 11.30 13.21
N GLN A 410 27.97 10.11 13.72
CA GLN A 410 27.52 9.00 12.88
C GLN A 410 26.09 9.23 12.37
N THR A 411 25.84 8.79 11.13
CA THR A 411 24.49 8.57 10.60
C THR A 411 24.32 7.07 10.36
N VAL A 412 23.35 6.46 11.02
CA VAL A 412 23.14 5.00 11.02
C VAL A 412 21.66 4.69 11.23
N SER A 413 21.21 3.57 10.69
CA SER A 413 19.83 3.11 10.81
C SER A 413 19.74 1.67 11.30
N ASN A 414 18.66 1.34 12.00
CA ASN A 414 18.28 -0.04 12.31
C ASN A 414 16.74 -0.18 12.24
N LEU A 415 16.25 -1.30 11.72
CA LEU A 415 14.84 -1.65 11.77
C LEU A 415 14.45 -2.01 13.20
N ALA A 416 13.24 -1.64 13.60
CA ALA A 416 12.62 -2.05 14.85
C ALA A 416 11.18 -2.47 14.58
N VAL A 417 10.75 -3.58 15.18
CA VAL A 417 9.32 -3.86 15.35
C VAL A 417 8.93 -3.29 16.71
N VAL A 418 8.02 -2.32 16.72
CA VAL A 418 7.69 -1.55 17.92
C VAL A 418 6.19 -1.68 18.21
N PRO A 419 5.80 -2.13 19.41
CA PRO A 419 4.41 -2.10 19.84
C PRO A 419 3.85 -0.67 19.83
N VAL A 420 2.57 -0.52 19.47
CA VAL A 420 1.87 0.76 19.47
C VAL A 420 1.10 0.92 20.77
N GLY A 421 1.20 2.09 21.40
CA GLY A 421 0.46 2.41 22.63
C GLY A 421 -1.06 2.46 22.40
N ALA A 422 -1.84 2.35 23.47
CA ALA A 422 -3.31 2.41 23.41
C ALA A 422 -3.85 3.72 22.79
N ASP A 423 -3.06 4.79 22.84
CA ASP A 423 -3.36 6.08 22.20
C ASP A 423 -2.99 6.14 20.70
N GLY A 424 -2.45 5.06 20.14
CA GLY A 424 -2.01 4.95 18.76
C GLY A 424 -0.61 5.50 18.49
N ARG A 425 0.23 5.70 19.52
CA ARG A 425 1.53 6.36 19.40
C ARG A 425 2.71 5.46 19.78
N VAL A 426 3.87 5.85 19.27
CA VAL A 426 5.19 5.26 19.58
C VAL A 426 6.08 6.34 20.19
N THR A 427 6.94 5.96 21.14
CA THR A 427 7.94 6.82 21.77
C THR A 427 9.34 6.37 21.43
N LEU A 428 10.22 7.32 21.09
CA LEU A 428 11.64 7.13 20.91
C LEU A 428 12.40 7.94 21.97
N SER A 429 13.20 7.28 22.80
CA SER A 429 14.01 7.92 23.84
C SER A 429 15.49 7.92 23.48
N ASN A 430 16.10 9.10 23.52
CA ASN A 430 17.55 9.30 23.40
C ASN A 430 18.19 9.10 24.78
N THR A 431 19.05 8.09 24.90
CA THR A 431 19.73 7.79 26.18
C THR A 431 21.12 8.41 26.30
N SER A 432 21.60 9.07 25.24
CA SER A 432 22.92 9.72 25.25
C SER A 432 22.95 11.00 26.10
N SER A 433 24.17 11.44 26.43
CA SER A 433 24.44 12.75 27.05
C SER A 433 24.38 13.92 26.07
N GLY A 434 24.12 13.67 24.78
CA GLY A 434 24.11 14.66 23.72
C GLY A 434 22.77 14.76 23.01
N THR A 435 22.64 15.72 22.10
CA THR A 435 21.47 15.86 21.24
C THR A 435 21.58 15.01 19.97
N VAL A 436 20.44 14.56 19.44
CA VAL A 436 20.35 13.81 18.18
C VAL A 436 19.20 14.30 17.30
N HIS A 437 19.29 14.04 16.01
CA HIS A 437 18.11 13.99 15.15
C HIS A 437 17.71 12.53 14.93
N LEU A 438 16.40 12.27 15.05
CA LEU A 438 15.73 11.03 14.72
C LEU A 438 14.87 11.19 13.46
N ILE A 439 14.92 10.18 12.60
CA ILE A 439 14.04 9.99 11.45
C ILE A 439 13.45 8.60 11.58
N ALA A 440 12.15 8.47 11.32
CA ALA A 440 11.43 7.21 11.48
C ALA A 440 10.52 6.95 10.28
N ASP A 441 10.85 5.90 9.52
CA ASP A 441 10.14 5.49 8.30
C ASP A 441 9.42 4.15 8.55
N VAL A 442 8.10 4.08 8.38
CA VAL A 442 7.29 2.85 8.58
C VAL A 442 7.14 2.11 7.26
N SER A 443 7.43 0.80 7.26
CA SER A 443 7.39 -0.09 6.08
C SER A 443 6.36 -1.23 6.18
N ALA A 444 5.85 -1.50 7.38
CA ALA A 444 4.72 -2.40 7.59
C ALA A 444 4.04 -2.08 8.93
N TYR A 445 2.77 -2.47 9.07
CA TYR A 445 2.07 -2.50 10.35
C TYR A 445 1.47 -3.89 10.60
N PHE A 446 1.18 -4.18 11.85
CA PHE A 446 0.55 -5.43 12.29
C PHE A 446 -0.82 -5.12 12.90
N GLN A 447 -1.84 -5.89 12.53
CA GLN A 447 -3.20 -5.67 12.98
C GLN A 447 -3.36 -5.92 14.48
N SER A 448 -4.19 -5.12 15.14
CA SER A 448 -4.58 -5.34 16.54
C SER A 448 -5.35 -6.64 16.77
N GLY A 449 -5.42 -7.04 18.04
CA GLY A 449 -6.12 -8.21 18.56
C GLY A 449 -5.21 -9.40 18.86
N THR A 450 -5.79 -10.49 19.34
CA THR A 450 -5.04 -11.68 19.77
C THR A 450 -4.74 -12.55 18.57
N ALA A 451 -3.48 -12.58 18.15
CA ALA A 451 -3.01 -13.41 17.06
C ALA A 451 -3.32 -14.90 17.32
N ALA A 452 -4.06 -15.56 16.43
CA ALA A 452 -4.34 -17.00 16.53
C ALA A 452 -3.92 -17.80 15.28
N ALA A 453 -3.66 -17.13 14.16
CA ALA A 453 -3.35 -17.79 12.90
C ALA A 453 -1.84 -18.11 12.75
N PRO A 454 -1.47 -19.24 12.15
CA PRO A 454 -0.08 -19.56 11.86
C PRO A 454 0.66 -18.46 11.10
N GLY A 455 1.83 -18.06 11.59
CA GLY A 455 2.67 -17.03 10.99
C GLY A 455 2.19 -15.59 11.20
N THR A 456 1.17 -15.32 12.01
CA THR A 456 0.89 -13.95 12.46
C THR A 456 1.80 -13.56 13.63
N LEU A 457 2.06 -12.27 13.77
CA LEU A 457 2.93 -11.72 14.81
C LEU A 457 2.14 -11.51 16.10
N ASP A 458 2.70 -11.97 17.21
CA ASP A 458 2.40 -11.44 18.52
C ASP A 458 3.58 -10.57 18.99
N ALA A 459 3.30 -9.28 19.21
CA ALA A 459 4.30 -8.30 19.60
C ALA A 459 4.39 -8.27 21.12
N VAL A 460 5.62 -8.32 21.67
CA VAL A 460 5.83 -8.32 23.12
C VAL A 460 6.53 -7.04 23.55
N ALA A 461 6.35 -6.66 24.81
CA ALA A 461 7.16 -5.59 25.40
C ALA A 461 8.66 -5.95 25.27
N PRO A 462 9.52 -5.03 24.80
CA PRO A 462 10.93 -5.33 24.60
C PRO A 462 11.60 -5.87 25.84
N LYS A 463 12.29 -7.01 25.73
CA LYS A 463 12.95 -7.67 26.86
C LYS A 463 14.27 -8.31 26.47
N ARG A 464 15.27 -8.23 27.34
CA ARG A 464 16.55 -8.92 27.15
C ARG A 464 16.42 -10.41 27.45
N LEU A 465 16.80 -11.25 26.49
CA LEU A 465 16.84 -12.72 26.64
C LEU A 465 18.27 -13.25 26.80
N LEU A 466 19.25 -12.55 26.23
CA LEU A 466 20.67 -12.89 26.35
C LEU A 466 21.49 -11.62 26.62
N ASP A 467 22.41 -11.73 27.56
CA ASP A 467 23.50 -10.78 27.76
C ASP A 467 24.78 -11.56 28.10
N THR A 468 25.68 -11.74 27.15
CA THR A 468 26.89 -12.54 27.42
C THR A 468 27.85 -11.85 28.40
N ARG A 469 27.69 -10.54 28.64
CA ARG A 469 28.53 -9.78 29.60
C ARG A 469 28.36 -10.25 31.04
N SER A 470 27.16 -10.69 31.39
CA SER A 470 26.79 -11.12 32.73
C SER A 470 26.48 -12.62 32.82
N SER A 471 26.53 -13.35 31.70
CA SER A 471 26.21 -14.79 31.67
C SER A 471 27.42 -15.65 31.28
N SER A 472 27.69 -15.79 29.99
CA SER A 472 28.61 -16.80 29.43
C SER A 472 29.98 -16.24 29.02
N GLY A 473 30.20 -14.93 29.12
CA GLY A 473 31.41 -14.26 28.64
C GLY A 473 31.40 -14.05 27.12
N SER A 474 32.41 -13.31 26.63
CA SER A 474 32.55 -13.03 25.19
C SER A 474 32.59 -14.30 24.34
N VAL A 475 31.88 -14.28 23.20
CA VAL A 475 31.85 -15.39 22.24
C VAL A 475 33.12 -15.32 21.39
N ALA A 476 34.03 -16.28 21.57
CA ALA A 476 35.27 -16.37 20.81
C ALA A 476 35.04 -16.59 19.29
N GLY A 477 36.07 -16.28 18.49
CA GLY A 477 36.02 -16.44 17.05
C GLY A 477 35.77 -17.89 16.64
N GLY A 478 34.89 -18.08 15.64
CA GLY A 478 34.46 -19.41 15.20
C GLY A 478 33.58 -20.17 16.20
N ARG A 479 33.22 -19.57 17.34
CA ARG A 479 32.31 -20.17 18.33
C ARG A 479 30.90 -19.59 18.22
N SER A 480 29.99 -20.15 19.01
CA SER A 480 28.60 -19.72 19.08
C SER A 480 28.07 -19.76 20.49
N VAL A 481 27.03 -18.97 20.74
CA VAL A 481 26.20 -19.03 21.94
C VAL A 481 24.80 -19.49 21.57
N THR A 482 24.24 -20.41 22.34
CA THR A 482 22.88 -20.92 22.17
C THR A 482 22.08 -20.61 23.44
N PHE A 483 20.88 -20.07 23.29
CA PHE A 483 20.06 -19.66 24.42
C PHE A 483 18.59 -20.00 24.21
N GLN A 484 17.85 -20.08 25.31
CA GLN A 484 16.43 -20.39 25.33
C GLN A 484 15.63 -19.14 24.96
N VAL A 485 14.67 -19.29 24.04
CA VAL A 485 13.77 -18.21 23.63
C VAL A 485 12.32 -18.62 23.85
N GLY A 486 11.87 -19.68 23.18
CA GLY A 486 10.54 -20.26 23.40
C GLY A 486 10.40 -20.78 24.83
N GLY A 487 9.19 -20.72 25.40
CA GLY A 487 8.94 -21.02 26.81
C GLY A 487 9.43 -19.95 27.78
N THR A 488 9.93 -18.80 27.29
CA THR A 488 10.35 -17.67 28.14
C THR A 488 9.56 -16.41 27.79
N SER A 489 9.31 -15.56 28.78
CA SER A 489 8.75 -14.21 28.55
C SER A 489 7.44 -14.19 27.75
N GLY A 490 6.58 -15.20 27.92
CA GLY A 490 5.31 -15.33 27.18
C GLY A 490 5.43 -15.89 25.77
N ILE A 491 6.63 -16.21 25.29
CA ILE A 491 6.86 -16.78 23.96
C ILE A 491 6.57 -18.29 24.01
N PRO A 492 5.69 -18.84 23.15
CA PRO A 492 5.47 -20.28 23.04
C PRO A 492 6.74 -21.05 22.66
N VAL A 493 6.90 -22.26 23.18
CA VAL A 493 8.08 -23.11 22.89
C VAL A 493 8.17 -23.51 21.41
N ASP A 494 7.04 -23.55 20.73
CA ASP A 494 6.86 -24.01 19.36
C ASP A 494 6.68 -22.85 18.35
N ALA A 495 6.82 -21.58 18.78
CA ALA A 495 6.72 -20.43 17.88
C ALA A 495 7.58 -20.63 16.61
N SER A 496 7.05 -20.25 15.44
CA SER A 496 7.70 -20.55 14.16
C SER A 496 8.96 -19.71 13.95
N ALA A 497 8.96 -18.47 14.42
CA ALA A 497 10.09 -17.56 14.38
C ALA A 497 9.99 -16.49 15.46
N VAL A 498 11.12 -15.83 15.74
CA VAL A 498 11.22 -14.75 16.72
C VAL A 498 11.86 -13.51 16.10
N VAL A 499 11.43 -12.35 16.56
CA VAL A 499 11.97 -11.05 16.18
C VAL A 499 12.93 -10.60 17.29
N LEU A 500 14.22 -10.58 17.00
CA LEU A 500 15.27 -10.24 17.95
C LEU A 500 16.05 -9.03 17.45
N ASN A 501 16.39 -8.10 18.33
CA ASN A 501 17.46 -7.16 18.10
C ASN A 501 18.76 -7.74 18.66
N VAL A 502 19.70 -8.11 17.78
CA VAL A 502 20.98 -8.71 18.17
C VAL A 502 22.06 -7.64 18.11
N THR A 503 22.78 -7.45 19.22
CA THR A 503 23.86 -6.47 19.34
C THR A 503 25.20 -7.16 19.53
N SER A 504 26.17 -6.77 18.72
CA SER A 504 27.59 -7.03 18.95
C SER A 504 28.18 -5.89 19.79
N ALA A 505 28.94 -6.20 20.83
CA ALA A 505 29.62 -5.23 21.67
C ALA A 505 31.04 -5.70 22.01
N ALA A 506 31.93 -4.75 22.31
CA ALA A 506 33.33 -5.01 22.70
C ALA A 506 34.08 -5.99 21.76
N ALA A 507 33.76 -5.95 20.45
CA ALA A 507 34.39 -6.84 19.47
C ALA A 507 35.89 -6.57 19.38
N THR A 508 36.72 -7.62 19.38
CA THR A 508 38.19 -7.49 19.30
C THR A 508 38.73 -7.59 17.87
N SER A 509 37.88 -7.91 16.90
CA SER A 509 38.21 -7.95 15.47
C SER A 509 37.02 -7.47 14.63
N PHE A 510 37.26 -7.16 13.36
CA PHE A 510 36.19 -7.05 12.37
C PHE A 510 35.58 -8.43 12.06
N GLY A 511 34.30 -8.45 11.69
CA GLY A 511 33.61 -9.66 11.27
C GLY A 511 32.09 -9.52 11.37
N PHE A 512 31.41 -10.65 11.53
CA PHE A 512 29.96 -10.66 11.63
C PHE A 512 29.40 -11.78 12.50
N LEU A 513 28.20 -11.54 13.02
CA LEU A 513 27.36 -12.54 13.68
C LEU A 513 26.41 -13.19 12.67
N THR A 514 26.09 -14.48 12.86
CA THR A 514 25.01 -15.18 12.16
C THR A 514 24.04 -15.79 13.17
N ALA A 515 22.78 -15.35 13.14
CA ALA A 515 21.70 -15.91 13.96
C ALA A 515 20.89 -16.95 13.17
N TYR A 516 20.63 -18.12 13.77
CA TYR A 516 19.93 -19.23 13.12
C TYR A 516 19.26 -20.17 14.13
N ALA A 517 18.34 -21.00 13.64
CA ALA A 517 17.64 -22.01 14.42
C ALA A 517 18.63 -23.02 15.04
N ALA A 518 18.58 -23.22 16.35
CA ALA A 518 19.46 -24.16 17.03
C ALA A 518 19.31 -25.59 16.48
N GLY A 519 20.43 -26.27 16.28
CA GLY A 519 20.46 -27.63 15.71
C GLY A 519 20.38 -27.71 14.19
N THR A 520 20.35 -26.57 13.49
CA THR A 520 20.46 -26.53 12.02
C THR A 520 21.87 -26.14 11.57
N ALA A 521 22.22 -26.40 10.31
CA ALA A 521 23.48 -25.96 9.75
C ALA A 521 23.57 -24.43 9.71
N LYS A 522 24.71 -23.87 10.10
CA LYS A 522 24.94 -22.41 10.08
C LYS A 522 24.80 -21.87 8.63
N PRO A 523 23.88 -20.93 8.38
CA PRO A 523 23.74 -20.31 7.06
C PRO A 523 24.97 -19.50 6.66
N ASN A 524 25.20 -19.35 5.35
CA ASN A 524 26.18 -18.40 4.80
C ASN A 524 25.57 -17.00 4.63
N ALA A 525 25.09 -16.41 5.72
CA ALA A 525 24.48 -15.08 5.74
C ALA A 525 24.96 -14.32 6.98
N SER A 526 25.22 -13.02 6.82
CA SER A 526 25.52 -12.13 7.94
C SER A 526 24.22 -11.61 8.54
N SER A 527 24.16 -11.58 9.88
CA SER A 527 23.10 -10.91 10.63
C SER A 527 23.56 -9.53 11.10
N VAL A 528 24.71 -9.45 11.79
CA VAL A 528 25.26 -8.18 12.33
C VAL A 528 26.69 -8.03 11.83
N ASN A 529 27.01 -6.95 11.13
CA ASN A 529 28.37 -6.63 10.67
C ASN A 529 29.00 -5.59 11.58
N TYR A 530 30.25 -5.81 12.00
CA TYR A 530 30.94 -4.95 12.96
C TYR A 530 32.45 -4.87 12.71
N THR A 531 33.05 -3.83 13.27
CA THR A 531 34.50 -3.63 13.36
C THR A 531 34.95 -3.69 14.83
N ALA A 532 36.26 -3.80 15.07
CA ALA A 532 36.80 -3.84 16.42
C ALA A 532 36.39 -2.59 17.22
N GLY A 533 35.96 -2.79 18.47
CA GLY A 533 35.48 -1.73 19.37
C GLY A 533 34.08 -1.18 19.04
N GLN A 534 33.44 -1.62 17.96
CA GLN A 534 32.13 -1.10 17.56
C GLN A 534 31.00 -1.83 18.31
N THR A 535 30.10 -1.05 18.90
CA THR A 535 28.81 -1.55 19.41
C THR A 535 27.72 -1.29 18.38
N VAL A 536 27.16 -2.34 17.80
CA VAL A 536 26.19 -2.23 16.69
C VAL A 536 25.09 -3.28 16.77
N PRO A 537 23.81 -2.88 16.70
CA PRO A 537 22.67 -3.79 16.60
C PRO A 537 22.23 -4.04 15.16
N ASN A 538 21.54 -5.16 14.93
CA ASN A 538 20.64 -5.33 13.79
C ASN A 538 19.42 -6.17 14.21
N LEU A 539 18.25 -5.85 13.69
CA LEU A 539 17.07 -6.70 13.85
C LEU A 539 17.22 -7.98 13.01
N VAL A 540 16.74 -9.10 13.54
CA VAL A 540 16.69 -10.39 12.85
C VAL A 540 15.33 -11.04 13.06
N VAL A 541 14.85 -11.73 12.03
CA VAL A 541 13.74 -12.69 12.13
C VAL A 541 14.34 -14.08 11.99
N VAL A 542 14.25 -14.90 13.03
CA VAL A 542 14.98 -16.17 13.10
C VAL A 542 14.01 -17.29 13.46
N PRO A 543 13.96 -18.40 12.68
CA PRO A 543 13.18 -19.57 13.07
C PRO A 543 13.67 -20.16 14.40
N LEU A 544 12.75 -20.68 15.22
CA LEU A 544 13.15 -21.41 16.42
C LEU A 544 13.63 -22.82 16.07
N GLY A 545 14.75 -23.23 16.68
CA GLY A 545 15.24 -24.61 16.62
C GLY A 545 14.50 -25.54 17.57
N ARG A 546 14.88 -26.82 17.59
CA ARG A 546 14.29 -27.82 18.49
C ARG A 546 14.35 -27.35 19.94
N GLY A 547 13.22 -27.43 20.64
CA GLY A 547 13.10 -26.99 22.03
C GLY A 547 13.06 -25.46 22.22
N GLY A 548 12.78 -24.68 21.17
CA GLY A 548 12.56 -23.23 21.29
C GLY A 548 13.85 -22.40 21.40
N LYS A 549 14.97 -22.88 20.85
CA LYS A 549 16.29 -22.25 21.01
C LYS A 549 16.78 -21.56 19.74
N VAL A 550 17.61 -20.52 19.94
CA VAL A 550 18.32 -19.80 18.88
C VAL A 550 19.82 -19.90 19.13
N THR A 551 20.61 -19.98 18.05
CA THR A 551 22.07 -19.94 18.08
C THR A 551 22.58 -18.70 17.37
N VAL A 552 23.56 -18.02 17.98
CA VAL A 552 24.29 -16.89 17.40
C VAL A 552 25.76 -17.28 17.29
N ALA A 553 26.27 -17.37 16.07
CA ALA A 553 27.67 -17.68 15.80
C ALA A 553 28.48 -16.41 15.53
N ASN A 554 29.67 -16.33 16.12
CA ASN A 554 30.68 -15.34 15.80
C ASN A 554 31.59 -15.89 14.68
N THR A 555 31.53 -15.28 13.49
CA THR A 555 32.34 -15.70 12.33
C THR A 555 33.65 -14.91 12.20
N SER A 556 33.94 -14.00 13.13
CA SER A 556 35.21 -13.25 13.16
C SER A 556 36.37 -14.11 13.70
N PRO A 557 37.64 -13.72 13.48
CA PRO A 557 38.79 -14.33 14.15
C PRO A 557 38.97 -13.86 15.61
N GLY A 558 38.26 -12.81 16.03
CA GLY A 558 38.29 -12.28 17.40
C GLY A 558 37.08 -12.71 18.23
N SER A 559 36.98 -12.18 19.44
CA SER A 559 35.82 -12.32 20.32
C SER A 559 34.85 -11.15 20.19
N THR A 560 33.58 -11.38 20.57
CA THR A 560 32.59 -10.31 20.74
C THR A 560 31.56 -10.68 21.81
N GLU A 561 31.00 -9.69 22.47
CA GLU A 561 29.86 -9.85 23.36
C GLU A 561 28.57 -9.82 22.54
N VAL A 562 27.61 -10.66 22.92
CA VAL A 562 26.32 -10.79 22.24
C VAL A 562 25.21 -10.45 23.22
N ILE A 563 24.36 -9.50 22.82
CA ILE A 563 23.13 -9.14 23.53
C ILE A 563 21.97 -9.42 22.59
N ALA A 564 20.91 -10.06 23.08
CA ALA A 564 19.69 -10.30 22.31
C ALA A 564 18.46 -9.83 23.07
N ASP A 565 17.77 -8.84 22.50
CA ASP A 565 16.51 -8.31 23.02
C ASP A 565 15.36 -8.76 22.10
N VAL A 566 14.27 -9.28 22.65
CA VAL A 566 13.09 -9.72 21.88
C VAL A 566 12.09 -8.58 21.69
N ALA A 567 11.45 -8.53 20.52
CA ALA A 567 10.38 -7.58 20.19
C ALA A 567 9.04 -8.25 19.81
N GLY A 568 9.05 -9.56 19.52
CA GLY A 568 7.85 -10.32 19.18
C GLY A 568 8.19 -11.73 18.68
N TYR A 569 7.15 -12.51 18.42
CA TYR A 569 7.26 -13.85 17.84
C TYR A 569 6.15 -14.12 16.84
N PHE A 570 6.39 -15.03 15.91
CA PHE A 570 5.41 -15.50 14.94
C PHE A 570 4.83 -16.84 15.37
N LEU A 571 3.51 -16.98 15.28
CA LEU A 571 2.81 -18.18 15.69
C LEU A 571 3.23 -19.41 14.88
N SER A 572 3.13 -20.57 15.52
CA SER A 572 3.54 -21.86 14.97
C SER A 572 2.62 -22.33 13.82
N GLY A 573 3.11 -23.25 13.00
CA GLY A 573 2.36 -23.84 11.89
C GLY A 573 2.64 -23.24 10.52
N LYS A 574 1.97 -23.79 9.50
CA LYS A 574 2.15 -23.37 8.09
C LYS A 574 1.31 -22.12 7.79
N PRO A 575 1.92 -20.99 7.40
CA PRO A 575 1.18 -19.78 7.10
C PRO A 575 0.27 -20.00 5.88
N ALA A 576 -1.02 -19.70 6.05
CA ALA A 576 -2.04 -19.86 5.01
C ALA A 576 -2.72 -18.53 4.65
N GLN A 577 -2.82 -17.60 5.60
CA GLN A 577 -3.49 -16.32 5.43
C GLN A 577 -2.57 -15.26 4.80
N THR A 578 -3.13 -14.33 4.03
CA THR A 578 -2.44 -13.11 3.58
C THR A 578 -1.76 -12.43 4.76
N GLY A 579 -0.56 -11.87 4.57
CA GLY A 579 0.20 -11.15 5.60
C GLY A 579 0.76 -12.01 6.74
N ALA A 580 0.55 -13.33 6.74
CA ALA A 580 1.28 -14.25 7.60
C ALA A 580 2.71 -14.47 7.07
N LEU A 581 3.67 -14.56 7.99
CA LEU A 581 5.09 -14.80 7.70
C LEU A 581 5.36 -16.28 7.45
N GLY A 582 5.98 -16.59 6.32
CA GLY A 582 6.80 -17.80 6.16
C GLY A 582 8.25 -17.48 6.46
N ALA A 583 8.75 -17.90 7.62
CA ALA A 583 10.14 -17.74 7.99
C ALA A 583 11.02 -18.75 7.22
N LEU A 584 12.23 -18.31 6.85
CA LEU A 584 13.20 -19.10 6.11
C LEU A 584 14.54 -19.11 6.83
N ALA A 585 15.35 -20.13 6.57
CA ALA A 585 16.78 -19.98 6.81
C ALA A 585 17.30 -18.84 5.90
N PRO A 586 18.09 -17.89 6.43
CA PRO A 586 18.65 -16.81 5.64
C PRO A 586 19.29 -17.31 4.35
N THR A 587 18.78 -16.86 3.21
CA THR A 587 19.16 -17.35 1.88
C THR A 587 19.57 -16.18 0.99
N ARG A 588 20.72 -16.28 0.31
CA ARG A 588 21.23 -15.19 -0.54
C ARG A 588 20.47 -15.07 -1.85
N PHE A 589 19.99 -13.87 -2.16
CA PHE A 589 19.32 -13.55 -3.43
C PHE A 589 20.13 -12.63 -4.34
N LEU A 590 20.94 -11.74 -3.75
CA LEU A 590 21.79 -10.80 -4.50
C LEU A 590 23.17 -10.74 -3.85
N ASP A 591 24.22 -10.72 -4.69
CA ASP A 591 25.60 -10.48 -4.27
C ASP A 591 26.36 -9.74 -5.37
N THR A 592 26.28 -8.41 -5.35
CA THR A 592 26.83 -7.59 -6.44
C THR A 592 28.37 -7.66 -6.52
N ARG A 593 29.05 -8.18 -5.49
CA ARG A 593 30.51 -8.44 -5.54
C ARG A 593 30.88 -9.48 -6.59
N SER A 594 29.95 -10.38 -6.89
CA SER A 594 30.11 -11.43 -7.90
C SER A 594 29.32 -11.12 -9.17
N SER A 595 28.05 -10.71 -9.03
CA SER A 595 27.18 -10.37 -10.15
C SER A 595 26.00 -9.51 -9.67
N PRO A 596 25.60 -8.45 -10.38
CA PRO A 596 26.09 -8.00 -11.69
C PRO A 596 27.33 -7.08 -11.64
N GLY A 597 27.94 -6.87 -10.47
CA GLY A 597 28.98 -5.86 -10.26
C GLY A 597 28.48 -4.67 -9.44
N SER A 598 29.39 -3.75 -9.07
CA SER A 598 29.08 -2.63 -8.18
C SER A 598 27.94 -1.75 -8.70
N VAL A 599 27.06 -1.31 -7.79
CA VAL A 599 25.93 -0.44 -8.11
C VAL A 599 26.40 1.01 -8.08
N ALA A 600 26.40 1.67 -9.24
CA ALA A 600 26.82 3.07 -9.38
C ALA A 600 25.90 4.05 -8.62
N ALA A 601 26.34 5.31 -8.51
CA ALA A 601 25.54 6.39 -7.93
C ALA A 601 24.21 6.55 -8.67
N GLY A 602 23.09 6.59 -7.94
CA GLY A 602 21.74 6.69 -8.52
C GLY A 602 21.24 5.44 -9.23
N ALA A 603 22.08 4.42 -9.43
CA ALA A 603 21.71 3.17 -10.09
C ALA A 603 20.97 2.23 -9.13
N SER A 604 20.36 1.19 -9.70
CA SER A 604 19.65 0.17 -8.93
C SER A 604 20.13 -1.23 -9.26
N ALA A 605 20.04 -2.12 -8.28
CA ALA A 605 20.06 -3.57 -8.47
C ALA A 605 18.66 -4.14 -8.26
N THR A 606 18.34 -5.21 -8.96
CA THR A 606 17.03 -5.87 -8.90
C THR A 606 17.23 -7.38 -8.76
N PHE A 607 16.39 -8.04 -7.97
CA PHE A 607 16.40 -9.50 -7.86
C PHE A 607 14.98 -10.06 -7.76
N HIS A 608 14.79 -11.26 -8.32
CA HIS A 608 13.51 -11.96 -8.34
C HIS A 608 13.31 -12.80 -7.08
N VAL A 609 12.11 -12.77 -6.50
CA VAL A 609 11.80 -13.51 -5.27
C VAL A 609 10.66 -14.51 -5.40
N ARG A 610 9.68 -14.30 -6.28
CA ARG A 610 8.50 -15.18 -6.36
C ARG A 610 8.85 -16.53 -7.00
N GLY A 611 8.36 -17.63 -6.41
CA GLY A 611 8.51 -18.97 -7.00
C GLY A 611 9.94 -19.54 -7.02
N VAL A 612 10.89 -18.93 -6.31
CA VAL A 612 12.29 -19.35 -6.29
C VAL A 612 12.79 -19.53 -4.85
N LYS A 613 13.78 -20.41 -4.65
CA LYS A 613 14.48 -20.61 -3.36
C LYS A 613 13.54 -20.77 -2.14
N GLY A 614 12.44 -21.49 -2.34
CA GLY A 614 11.45 -21.79 -1.28
C GLY A 614 10.38 -20.71 -1.06
N ILE A 615 10.41 -19.59 -1.80
CA ILE A 615 9.40 -18.54 -1.73
C ILE A 615 8.25 -18.87 -2.71
N PRO A 616 6.97 -18.87 -2.26
CA PRO A 616 5.82 -19.06 -3.14
C PRO A 616 5.65 -17.96 -4.19
N THR A 617 4.80 -18.19 -5.19
CA THR A 617 4.47 -17.16 -6.19
C THR A 617 3.52 -16.09 -5.65
N ASN A 618 2.68 -16.40 -4.67
CA ASN A 618 1.76 -15.44 -4.06
C ASN A 618 2.36 -14.79 -2.79
N VAL A 619 3.21 -13.79 -2.99
CA VAL A 619 3.95 -13.08 -1.94
C VAL A 619 3.78 -11.57 -2.10
N SER A 620 3.45 -10.88 -1.01
CA SER A 620 3.27 -9.42 -0.96
C SER A 620 4.55 -8.66 -0.60
N ALA A 621 5.38 -9.24 0.27
CA ALA A 621 6.64 -8.64 0.71
C ALA A 621 7.64 -9.70 1.16
N VAL A 622 8.93 -9.33 1.22
CA VAL A 622 10.00 -10.13 1.80
C VAL A 622 10.64 -9.44 2.99
N VAL A 623 11.11 -10.23 3.94
CA VAL A 623 11.98 -9.78 5.04
C VAL A 623 13.42 -10.02 4.59
N VAL A 624 14.16 -8.96 4.33
CA VAL A 624 15.50 -9.01 3.71
C VAL A 624 16.52 -8.30 4.58
N ASN A 625 17.65 -8.96 4.84
CA ASN A 625 18.80 -8.30 5.43
C ASN A 625 19.64 -7.70 4.31
N LEU A 626 19.69 -6.36 4.26
CA LEU A 626 20.48 -5.63 3.27
C LEU A 626 21.85 -5.33 3.87
N THR A 627 22.90 -5.72 3.17
CA THR A 627 24.28 -5.40 3.54
C THR A 627 24.91 -4.52 2.47
N VAL A 628 25.47 -3.40 2.90
CA VAL A 628 26.37 -2.58 2.06
C VAL A 628 27.80 -2.93 2.41
N THR A 629 28.65 -3.03 1.38
CA THR A 629 30.10 -3.10 1.54
C THR A 629 30.81 -2.29 0.45
N GLU A 630 32.07 -1.93 0.72
CA GLU A 630 32.90 -1.08 -0.14
C GLU A 630 32.25 0.24 -0.64
N PRO A 631 31.44 0.96 0.16
CA PRO A 631 30.81 2.18 -0.33
C PRO A 631 31.84 3.28 -0.58
N ARG A 632 31.79 3.88 -1.78
CA ARG A 632 32.74 4.94 -2.19
C ARG A 632 32.36 6.34 -1.71
N SER A 633 31.14 6.53 -1.24
CA SER A 633 30.64 7.76 -0.63
C SER A 633 29.70 7.44 0.53
N HIS A 634 29.35 8.45 1.33
CA HIS A 634 28.25 8.32 2.30
C HIS A 634 26.91 8.37 1.57
N GLY A 635 25.89 7.71 2.12
CA GLY A 635 24.53 7.74 1.56
C GLY A 635 23.65 6.65 2.16
N PHE A 636 22.61 6.27 1.44
CA PHE A 636 21.71 5.22 1.87
C PHE A 636 21.24 4.32 0.72
N LEU A 637 20.69 3.16 1.08
CA LEU A 637 19.93 2.31 0.18
C LEU A 637 18.43 2.52 0.41
N THR A 638 17.67 2.49 -0.67
CA THR A 638 16.20 2.41 -0.66
C THR A 638 15.77 1.15 -1.41
N ALA A 639 15.10 0.25 -0.72
CA ALA A 639 14.55 -0.99 -1.25
C ALA A 639 13.02 -0.91 -1.31
N PHE A 640 12.45 -1.26 -2.46
CA PHE A 640 11.03 -1.09 -2.75
C PHE A 640 10.55 -2.08 -3.82
N ALA A 641 9.24 -2.16 -4.02
CA ALA A 641 8.65 -2.96 -5.08
C ALA A 641 9.14 -2.49 -6.45
N SER A 642 9.64 -3.41 -7.29
CA SER A 642 9.95 -3.07 -8.68
C SER A 642 8.69 -2.54 -9.39
N GLY A 643 8.86 -1.56 -10.28
CA GLY A 643 7.77 -0.91 -10.99
C GLY A 643 6.99 0.16 -10.20
N SER A 644 7.32 0.43 -8.93
CA SER A 644 6.82 1.62 -8.22
C SER A 644 7.81 2.80 -8.32
N ALA A 645 7.33 4.00 -7.99
CA ALA A 645 8.18 5.17 -7.88
C ALA A 645 9.11 5.02 -6.67
N THR A 646 10.38 5.43 -6.81
CA THR A 646 11.37 5.34 -5.73
C THR A 646 10.90 6.12 -4.49
N PRO A 647 10.70 5.46 -3.33
CA PRO A 647 10.29 6.14 -2.11
C PRO A 647 11.38 7.09 -1.57
N ASN A 648 10.97 8.19 -0.94
CA ASN A 648 11.88 9.06 -0.18
C ASN A 648 12.06 8.54 1.27
N ALA A 649 12.61 7.33 1.39
CA ALA A 649 12.84 6.67 2.67
C ALA A 649 14.13 5.86 2.61
N SER A 650 14.85 5.78 3.73
CA SER A 650 16.07 4.97 3.81
C SER A 650 15.73 3.59 4.38
N ASN A 651 16.38 2.54 3.87
CA ASN A 651 16.41 1.22 4.51
C ASN A 651 17.77 0.96 5.18
N LEU A 652 18.87 1.51 4.68
CA LEU A 652 20.20 1.35 5.28
C LEU A 652 21.04 2.59 5.02
N SER A 653 21.44 3.31 6.06
CA SER A 653 22.34 4.46 5.98
C SER A 653 23.77 4.09 6.36
N TYR A 654 24.77 4.58 5.59
CA TYR A 654 26.18 4.19 5.75
C TYR A 654 27.15 5.34 5.41
N SER A 655 28.37 5.23 5.95
CA SER A 655 29.52 6.08 5.61
C SER A 655 30.45 5.42 4.59
N ARG A 656 31.34 6.20 3.96
CA ARG A 656 32.38 5.69 3.05
C ARG A 656 33.24 4.62 3.73
N GLY A 657 33.51 3.53 3.03
CA GLY A 657 34.29 2.38 3.51
C GLY A 657 33.59 1.50 4.56
N GLN A 658 32.38 1.84 4.99
CA GLN A 658 31.68 1.12 6.04
C GLN A 658 30.99 -0.14 5.50
N THR A 659 31.16 -1.27 6.19
CA THR A 659 30.32 -2.47 5.96
C THR A 659 29.27 -2.56 7.07
N LEU A 660 27.99 -2.49 6.71
CA LEU A 660 26.86 -2.52 7.65
C LEU A 660 25.72 -3.35 7.06
N ALA A 661 24.93 -3.94 7.96
CA ALA A 661 23.67 -4.59 7.61
C ALA A 661 22.50 -3.90 8.30
N ASN A 662 21.34 -3.90 7.65
CA ASN A 662 20.07 -3.56 8.27
C ASN A 662 18.94 -4.43 7.68
N LEU A 663 18.06 -4.93 8.53
CA LEU A 663 16.86 -5.64 8.08
C LEU A 663 15.86 -4.67 7.45
N ALA A 664 15.09 -5.13 6.47
CA ALA A 664 14.00 -4.39 5.86
C ALA A 664 12.82 -5.31 5.55
N VAL A 665 11.60 -4.77 5.69
CA VAL A 665 10.39 -5.37 5.10
C VAL A 665 10.15 -4.65 3.78
N VAL A 666 10.20 -5.37 2.67
CA VAL A 666 10.17 -4.77 1.33
C VAL A 666 9.04 -5.37 0.50
N PRO A 667 8.07 -4.57 0.04
CA PRO A 667 7.04 -5.02 -0.90
C PRO A 667 7.64 -5.62 -2.17
N VAL A 668 6.97 -6.62 -2.75
CA VAL A 668 7.38 -7.27 -3.99
C VAL A 668 6.62 -6.67 -5.17
N GLY A 669 7.35 -6.32 -6.23
CA GLY A 669 6.79 -5.82 -7.48
C GLY A 669 5.85 -6.81 -8.18
N PRO A 670 5.02 -6.34 -9.12
CA PRO A 670 4.14 -7.20 -9.90
C PRO A 670 4.91 -8.20 -10.77
N ASP A 671 6.11 -7.85 -11.18
CA ASP A 671 7.12 -8.68 -11.87
C ASP A 671 7.79 -9.71 -10.93
N GLY A 672 7.41 -9.72 -9.66
CA GLY A 672 7.98 -10.60 -8.64
C GLY A 672 9.36 -10.16 -8.16
N ASN A 673 9.78 -8.93 -8.46
CA ASN A 673 11.10 -8.43 -8.14
C ASN A 673 11.09 -7.39 -7.00
N VAL A 674 12.22 -7.31 -6.32
CA VAL A 674 12.58 -6.22 -5.42
C VAL A 674 13.65 -5.37 -6.08
N LYS A 675 13.50 -4.04 -6.01
CA LYS A 675 14.47 -3.07 -6.53
C LYS A 675 15.16 -2.35 -5.36
N ILE A 676 16.48 -2.21 -5.44
CA ILE A 676 17.30 -1.51 -4.45
C ILE A 676 18.06 -0.40 -5.17
N THR A 677 17.85 0.84 -4.79
CA THR A 677 18.54 2.02 -5.34
C THR A 677 19.64 2.50 -4.41
N ASN A 678 20.81 2.76 -4.96
CA ASN A 678 21.91 3.46 -4.30
C ASN A 678 21.71 4.97 -4.45
N THR A 679 21.47 5.68 -3.36
CA THR A 679 21.25 7.14 -3.38
C THR A 679 22.52 7.95 -3.13
N SER A 680 23.66 7.29 -2.89
CA SER A 680 24.94 7.96 -2.63
C SER A 680 25.56 8.53 -3.91
N GLY A 681 26.52 9.44 -3.75
CA GLY A 681 27.33 9.99 -4.85
C GLY A 681 28.46 9.08 -5.34
N GLY A 682 28.54 7.83 -4.87
CA GLY A 682 29.58 6.86 -5.26
C GLY A 682 29.01 5.47 -5.47
N SER A 683 29.82 4.53 -5.96
CA SER A 683 29.39 3.13 -6.11
C SER A 683 29.39 2.39 -4.76
N VAL A 684 28.58 1.33 -4.69
CA VAL A 684 28.50 0.41 -3.54
C VAL A 684 28.39 -1.04 -4.00
N GLN A 685 28.76 -1.97 -3.11
CA GLN A 685 28.36 -3.36 -3.23
C GLN A 685 27.18 -3.64 -2.30
N ILE A 686 26.24 -4.46 -2.76
CA ILE A 686 25.00 -4.83 -2.07
C ILE A 686 24.91 -6.35 -1.99
N VAL A 687 24.66 -6.85 -0.79
CA VAL A 687 24.26 -8.24 -0.55
C VAL A 687 22.85 -8.24 0.05
N ALA A 688 21.98 -9.10 -0.47
CA ALA A 688 20.62 -9.25 0.03
C ALA A 688 20.35 -10.71 0.39
N ASP A 689 20.18 -10.97 1.69
CA ASP A 689 19.85 -12.27 2.24
C ASP A 689 18.40 -12.25 2.75
N VAL A 690 17.51 -13.07 2.19
CA VAL A 690 16.08 -13.12 2.56
C VAL A 690 15.89 -14.10 3.72
N ALA A 691 15.25 -13.63 4.79
CA ALA A 691 14.96 -14.38 6.02
C ALA A 691 13.49 -14.82 6.14
N GLY A 692 12.63 -14.36 5.24
CA GLY A 692 11.23 -14.78 5.19
C GLY A 692 10.40 -13.98 4.18
N TYR A 693 9.13 -14.35 4.05
CA TYR A 693 8.17 -13.69 3.16
C TYR A 693 6.80 -13.54 3.82
N PHE A 694 6.07 -12.49 3.47
CA PHE A 694 4.67 -12.32 3.83
C PHE A 694 3.76 -12.78 2.69
N ARG A 695 2.75 -13.59 2.99
CA ARG A 695 1.81 -14.09 1.99
C ARG A 695 1.03 -12.95 1.33
N GLY A 696 0.82 -13.09 0.02
CA GLY A 696 0.08 -12.15 -0.84
C GLY A 696 -1.43 -12.28 -0.78
#